data_AF-A0A8J3TJ05-F1
#
_entry.id   AF-A0A8J3TJ05-F1
#
_cell.length_a   1.000
_cell.length_b   1.000
_cell.length_c   1.000
_cell.angle_alpha   90.00
_cell.angle_beta   90.00
_cell.angle_gamma   90.00
#
_symmetry.space_group_name_H-M   'P 1'
#
loop_
_entity.id
_entity.type
_entity.pdbx_description
1 polymer ?
#
loop_
_entity_poly.entity_id
_entity_poly.type
_entity_poly.pdbx_seq_one_letter_code
_entity_poly.pdbx_strand_id
1 'polypeptide(L)'
;MDAVAAWSRHLAEHLAPHEASSAERVGTAYVAGGRRRRDLMRTTAPEPGGFGGTGPGELPIILDGLRAVAGDLLGLLASHPMANLLVLIAMRGAGRPARDPSQAAPHGYGAAPSSADAVPSLGQTIDALRNRLAAQGIPADRADELTYDTLKLIFQQDRGPAEIEAFLRALAGSPPSGPPAGSALPSAPGETSGWMLPPWLWLYFLGVLAPSVPSAVEGFQDDVAGMATLVGYLAANVQRAGTAILTAAGLLEFLPALLLLTGILGVLFPGPRGRWAERRHRLQPSDDPVIGEMTAYVRRHAPAAGLRLGERDDRLARVYPVGWREARVAVYPPLVRLWSRDRDAAQAVLLHEVAHLRQGDHLIVGLASPFAWFVRTWGVALAALALVPAVVYLAVGGTGTSPVLNSVLYVAVAVPISLILPVAGLWVAELSADRYAMSVAGPAALARALGPARPAGPVIGRLLGLLSHPPLRLRSWAARSWPGGTAALAALWPLAFVVRLIAITVYELFARMLNGSSFTEAVQVVAGGLPEELSSVRTLLAEMAALLLNWPLIAPLWLRIWAPLRASRHRFAPYLLSALVPGLLVAGGFATGTAGEVSVASSGPASSAAAPAPPATGPATGPATDPAADPVTEPATERTGLVDDRPWTGQALPADLRITAFARLDQQGGDPGWKARAAGRLGAGVWRADEDGRLTFSDLTGGSDLRPGQGGWLRIGDEVTFWLPIEQVTASGSVATEINGTIDLRGSPAVMNASWARKPDGSAADLLASPALDFTARLDVRTAP
;
A
#
# COMPACT_ATOMS: atom_id res chain seq x y z
N MET A 1 9.12 -33.39 56.91
CA MET A 1 8.21 -34.15 56.01
C MET A 1 6.80 -33.58 56.02
N ASP A 2 6.37 -32.92 57.10
CA ASP A 2 5.02 -32.33 57.20
C ASP A 2 4.69 -31.28 56.12
N ALA A 3 5.62 -30.38 55.80
CA ALA A 3 5.38 -29.33 54.81
C ALA A 3 4.99 -29.88 53.42
N VAL A 4 5.63 -30.97 52.97
CA VAL A 4 5.34 -31.56 51.64
C VAL A 4 3.96 -32.19 51.60
N ALA A 5 3.56 -32.89 52.68
CA ALA A 5 2.25 -33.51 52.79
C ALA A 5 1.15 -32.44 52.81
N ALA A 6 1.31 -31.42 53.66
CA ALA A 6 0.39 -30.29 53.77
C ALA A 6 0.24 -29.53 52.43
N TRP A 7 1.35 -29.19 51.76
CA TRP A 7 1.31 -28.50 50.46
C TRP A 7 0.73 -29.34 49.34
N SER A 8 1.03 -30.64 49.32
CA SER A 8 0.47 -31.52 48.28
C SER A 8 -1.04 -31.66 48.45
N ARG A 9 -1.54 -31.82 49.69
CA ARG A 9 -2.97 -31.78 49.98
C ARG A 9 -3.58 -30.45 49.56
N HIS A 10 -2.97 -29.33 49.93
CA HIS A 10 -3.48 -28.00 49.60
C HIS A 10 -3.57 -27.75 48.08
N LEU A 11 -2.53 -28.12 47.33
CA LEU A 11 -2.54 -28.04 45.86
C LEU A 11 -3.63 -28.93 45.27
N ALA A 12 -3.81 -30.15 45.78
CA ALA A 12 -4.84 -31.06 45.30
C ALA A 12 -6.26 -30.53 45.58
N GLU A 13 -6.53 -30.03 46.78
CA GLU A 13 -7.85 -29.47 47.14
C GLU A 13 -8.30 -28.35 46.20
N HIS A 14 -7.36 -27.58 45.64
CA HIS A 14 -7.66 -26.43 44.79
C HIS A 14 -7.55 -26.73 43.29
N LEU A 15 -6.59 -27.55 42.87
CA LEU A 15 -6.29 -27.79 41.45
C LEU A 15 -6.81 -29.13 40.95
N ALA A 16 -6.83 -30.16 41.81
CA ALA A 16 -7.24 -31.52 41.48
C ALA A 16 -8.03 -32.16 42.64
N PRO A 17 -9.26 -31.67 42.94
CA PRO A 17 -9.96 -32.02 44.19
C PRO A 17 -10.22 -33.52 44.35
N HIS A 18 -10.34 -34.24 43.24
CA HIS A 18 -10.52 -35.69 43.19
C HIS A 18 -9.28 -36.47 43.69
N GLU A 19 -8.11 -35.85 43.76
CA GLU A 19 -6.86 -36.44 44.24
C GLU A 19 -6.54 -36.09 45.71
N ALA A 20 -7.32 -35.20 46.35
CA ALA A 20 -7.02 -34.64 47.67
C ALA A 20 -6.83 -35.71 48.77
N SER A 21 -7.59 -36.80 48.72
CA SER A 21 -7.48 -37.92 49.67
C SER A 21 -6.16 -38.70 49.56
N SER A 22 -5.50 -38.63 48.39
CA SER A 22 -4.24 -39.33 48.10
C SER A 22 -3.02 -38.41 48.11
N ALA A 23 -3.24 -37.10 48.13
CA ALA A 23 -2.25 -36.07 47.83
C ALA A 23 -1.01 -36.10 48.73
N GLU A 24 -1.17 -36.38 50.03
CA GLU A 24 -0.02 -36.51 50.95
C GLU A 24 0.90 -37.66 50.55
N ARG A 25 0.32 -38.80 50.14
CA ARG A 25 1.05 -39.97 49.67
C ARG A 25 1.77 -39.67 48.36
N VAL A 26 1.12 -38.91 47.47
CA VAL A 26 1.72 -38.46 46.20
C VAL A 26 2.91 -37.54 46.44
N GLY A 27 2.75 -36.51 47.28
CA GLY A 27 3.81 -35.57 47.63
C GLY A 27 5.03 -36.23 48.26
N THR A 28 4.80 -37.09 49.26
CA THR A 28 5.88 -37.83 49.94
C THR A 28 6.63 -38.77 49.00
N ALA A 29 5.92 -39.46 48.10
CA ALA A 29 6.54 -40.29 47.07
C ALA A 29 7.34 -39.46 46.04
N TYR A 30 6.85 -38.28 45.67
CA TYR A 30 7.54 -37.37 44.77
C TYR A 30 8.87 -36.91 45.35
N VAL A 31 8.87 -36.50 46.62
CA VAL A 31 10.07 -36.04 47.33
C VAL A 31 11.08 -37.17 47.57
N ALA A 32 10.60 -38.35 47.94
CA ALA A 32 11.47 -39.52 48.07
C ALA A 32 12.14 -39.92 46.75
N GLY A 33 11.48 -39.66 45.62
CA GLY A 33 12.00 -39.95 44.28
C GLY A 33 12.25 -41.44 43.99
N GLY A 34 13.03 -41.72 42.95
CA GLY A 34 13.52 -43.05 42.64
C GLY A 34 12.43 -44.10 42.37
N ARG A 35 12.42 -45.19 43.17
CA ARG A 35 11.43 -46.28 43.03
C ARG A 35 10.03 -45.86 43.46
N ARG A 36 9.87 -45.21 44.61
CA ARG A 36 8.55 -44.81 45.15
C ARG A 36 7.75 -43.92 44.19
N ARG A 37 8.42 -42.98 43.51
CA ARG A 37 7.79 -42.14 42.48
C ARG A 37 7.37 -42.94 41.25
N ARG A 38 8.20 -43.88 40.80
CA ARG A 38 7.88 -44.79 39.68
C ARG A 38 6.74 -45.74 40.03
N ASP A 39 6.73 -46.24 41.26
CA ASP A 39 5.67 -47.11 41.74
C ASP A 39 4.33 -46.37 41.75
N LEU A 40 4.32 -45.08 42.11
CA LEU A 40 3.12 -44.24 42.07
C LEU A 40 2.57 -44.04 40.64
N MET A 41 3.46 -43.85 39.66
CA MET A 41 3.10 -43.76 38.24
C MET A 41 2.71 -45.13 37.64
N ARG A 42 3.05 -46.24 38.31
CA ARG A 42 2.67 -47.60 37.90
C ARG A 42 1.38 -48.07 38.54
N THR A 43 1.14 -47.73 39.81
CA THR A 43 -0.10 -48.09 40.55
C THR A 43 -1.31 -47.25 40.13
N THR A 44 -1.09 -46.16 39.39
CA THR A 44 -2.13 -45.37 38.73
C THR A 44 -2.52 -45.92 37.35
N ALA A 45 -1.89 -47.02 36.92
CA ALA A 45 -2.44 -47.81 35.82
C ALA A 45 -3.76 -48.45 36.27
N PRO A 46 -4.82 -48.40 35.45
CA PRO A 46 -6.16 -48.79 35.86
C PRO A 46 -6.19 -50.21 36.40
N GLU A 47 -6.79 -50.40 37.60
CA GLU A 47 -7.26 -51.71 38.01
C GLU A 47 -8.24 -52.21 36.92
N PRO A 48 -8.08 -53.45 36.41
CA PRO A 48 -8.97 -53.99 35.40
C PRO A 48 -10.42 -53.98 35.89
N GLY A 49 -11.24 -53.04 35.41
CA GLY A 49 -12.67 -52.91 35.74
C GLY A 49 -13.14 -51.56 36.29
N GLY A 50 -12.25 -50.62 36.59
CA GLY A 50 -12.62 -49.27 37.05
C GLY A 50 -12.94 -48.31 35.89
N PHE A 51 -14.19 -47.85 35.79
CA PHE A 51 -14.58 -46.78 34.85
C PHE A 51 -14.20 -45.40 35.43
N GLY A 52 -12.99 -44.92 35.15
CA GLY A 52 -12.60 -43.54 35.43
C GLY A 52 -11.11 -43.24 35.24
N GLY A 53 -10.77 -42.46 34.20
CA GLY A 53 -9.49 -41.73 34.04
C GLY A 53 -8.25 -42.55 33.68
N THR A 54 -7.91 -42.64 32.38
CA THR A 54 -6.77 -43.43 31.87
C THR A 54 -5.41 -42.72 31.93
N GLY A 55 -5.13 -41.90 32.93
CA GLY A 55 -3.88 -41.15 33.03
C GLY A 55 -3.37 -40.98 34.46
N PRO A 56 -2.06 -40.71 34.65
CA PRO A 56 -1.58 -40.20 35.92
C PRO A 56 -2.37 -38.93 36.24
N GLY A 57 -2.86 -38.80 37.48
CA GLY A 57 -3.60 -37.61 37.92
C GLY A 57 -2.87 -36.29 37.62
N GLU A 58 -3.60 -35.18 37.63
CA GLU A 58 -3.04 -33.84 37.41
C GLU A 58 -2.01 -33.49 38.51
N LEU A 59 -2.20 -33.93 39.76
CA LEU A 59 -1.31 -33.59 40.88
C LEU A 59 0.14 -34.10 40.69
N PRO A 60 0.41 -35.38 40.33
CA PRO A 60 1.75 -35.83 39.96
C PRO A 60 2.43 -35.01 38.84
N ILE A 61 1.64 -34.50 37.88
CA ILE A 61 2.15 -33.70 36.75
C ILE A 61 2.51 -32.28 37.24
N ILE A 62 1.66 -31.67 38.07
CA ILE A 62 1.89 -30.36 38.71
C ILE A 62 3.14 -30.42 39.59
N LEU A 63 3.31 -31.46 40.40
CA LEU A 63 4.49 -31.65 41.24
C LEU A 63 5.78 -31.85 40.43
N ASP A 64 5.73 -32.51 39.25
CA ASP A 64 6.89 -32.59 38.35
C ASP A 64 7.28 -31.21 37.80
N GLY A 65 6.27 -30.45 37.37
CA GLY A 65 6.42 -29.08 36.88
C GLY A 65 7.08 -28.20 37.93
N LEU A 66 6.53 -28.18 39.15
CA LEU A 66 7.07 -27.43 40.28
C LEU A 66 8.48 -27.85 40.64
N ARG A 67 8.76 -29.14 40.68
CA ARG A 67 10.12 -29.66 40.93
C ARG A 67 11.12 -29.12 39.91
N ALA A 68 10.73 -29.04 38.64
CA ALA A 68 11.60 -28.56 37.57
C ALA A 68 11.95 -27.06 37.71
N VAL A 69 11.08 -26.26 38.33
CA VAL A 69 11.27 -24.81 38.51
C VAL A 69 11.52 -24.39 39.97
N ALA A 70 11.60 -25.34 40.91
CA ALA A 70 11.70 -25.06 42.34
C ALA A 70 12.97 -24.26 42.72
N GLY A 71 14.09 -24.51 42.03
CA GLY A 71 15.33 -23.75 42.24
C GLY A 71 15.16 -22.27 41.88
N ASP A 72 14.53 -21.99 40.74
CA ASP A 72 14.25 -20.62 40.29
C ASP A 72 13.29 -19.93 41.26
N LEU A 73 12.22 -20.62 41.69
CA LEU A 73 11.25 -20.09 42.65
C LEU A 73 11.88 -19.79 44.02
N LEU A 74 12.82 -20.60 44.49
CA LEU A 74 13.58 -20.33 45.73
C LEU A 74 14.46 -19.08 45.59
N GLY A 75 15.10 -18.90 44.42
CA GLY A 75 15.87 -17.68 44.12
C GLY A 75 14.98 -16.43 44.13
N LEU A 76 13.77 -16.53 43.56
CA LEU A 76 12.78 -15.45 43.57
C LEU A 76 12.27 -15.13 44.99
N LEU A 77 12.01 -16.14 45.83
CA LEU A 77 11.59 -15.95 47.23
C LEU A 77 12.64 -15.25 48.09
N ALA A 78 13.92 -15.56 47.87
CA ALA A 78 15.03 -14.92 48.57
C ALA A 78 15.15 -13.42 48.22
N SER A 79 14.66 -13.00 47.05
CA SER A 79 14.58 -11.58 46.66
C SER A 79 13.34 -10.91 47.28
N HIS A 80 13.47 -10.45 48.54
CA HIS A 80 12.38 -9.99 49.40
C HIS A 80 11.36 -8.95 48.86
N PRO A 81 11.62 -8.08 47.87
CA PRO A 81 10.55 -7.22 47.32
C PRO A 81 9.60 -7.92 46.33
N MET A 82 9.86 -9.15 45.88
CA MET A 82 9.08 -9.78 44.80
C MET A 82 7.77 -10.44 45.20
N ALA A 83 7.57 -10.87 46.45
CA ALA A 83 6.34 -11.57 46.85
C ALA A 83 5.06 -10.73 46.60
N ASN A 84 5.09 -9.44 46.89
CA ASN A 84 3.97 -8.52 46.63
C ASN A 84 3.77 -8.23 45.13
N LEU A 85 4.84 -8.25 44.33
CA LEU A 85 4.77 -8.09 42.87
C LEU A 85 4.22 -9.36 42.19
N LEU A 86 4.55 -10.54 42.72
CA LEU A 86 4.08 -11.84 42.21
C LEU A 86 2.56 -11.99 42.33
N VAL A 87 1.99 -11.56 43.47
CA VAL A 87 0.53 -11.54 43.68
C VAL A 87 -0.16 -10.55 42.73
N LEU A 88 0.40 -9.35 42.54
CA LEU A 88 -0.11 -8.34 41.62
C LEU A 88 -0.07 -8.81 40.14
N ILE A 89 0.96 -9.54 39.74
CA ILE A 89 1.11 -10.08 38.37
C ILE A 89 0.18 -11.28 38.14
N ALA A 90 0.06 -12.19 39.11
CA ALA A 90 -0.88 -13.33 39.03
C ALA A 90 -2.34 -12.84 38.94
N MET A 91 -2.71 -11.81 39.71
CA MET A 91 -4.04 -11.20 39.63
C MET A 91 -4.32 -10.47 38.30
N ARG A 92 -3.30 -9.86 37.68
CA ARG A 92 -3.45 -9.19 36.38
C ARG A 92 -3.52 -10.18 35.20
N GLY A 93 -3.07 -11.42 35.37
CA GLY A 93 -3.16 -12.51 34.39
C GLY A 93 -4.56 -13.12 34.29
N ALA A 94 -5.21 -13.36 35.43
CA ALA A 94 -6.51 -14.05 35.51
C ALA A 94 -7.71 -13.29 34.88
N GLY A 95 -7.55 -12.00 34.58
CA GLY A 95 -8.58 -11.16 33.94
C GLY A 95 -8.42 -10.97 32.42
N ARG A 96 -7.43 -11.61 31.77
CA ARG A 96 -7.25 -11.54 30.31
C ARG A 96 -7.96 -12.73 29.64
N PRO A 97 -8.76 -12.52 28.57
CA PRO A 97 -9.18 -13.63 27.73
C PRO A 97 -7.92 -14.35 27.21
N ALA A 98 -7.96 -15.69 27.24
CA ALA A 98 -6.84 -16.60 27.01
C ALA A 98 -5.83 -16.08 25.98
N ARG A 99 -4.59 -15.88 26.43
CA ARG A 99 -3.51 -15.35 25.61
C ARG A 99 -2.92 -16.50 24.80
N ASP A 100 -3.03 -16.40 23.48
CA ASP A 100 -2.48 -17.38 22.53
C ASP A 100 -0.99 -17.69 22.88
N PRO A 101 -0.59 -18.96 23.15
CA PRO A 101 0.71 -19.38 23.75
C PRO A 101 1.99 -19.00 22.98
N SER A 102 1.90 -18.16 21.95
CA SER A 102 2.93 -17.97 20.95
C SER A 102 3.73 -16.66 21.06
N GLN A 103 3.45 -15.81 22.07
CA GLN A 103 4.30 -14.68 22.49
C GLN A 103 5.30 -15.08 23.59
N ALA A 104 6.31 -15.87 23.26
CA ALA A 104 7.56 -15.96 24.01
C ALA A 104 8.69 -15.35 23.17
N ALA A 105 9.41 -14.38 23.73
CA ALA A 105 10.55 -13.73 23.06
C ALA A 105 11.73 -14.72 22.91
N PRO A 106 12.52 -14.67 21.82
CA PRO A 106 13.66 -15.57 21.65
C PRO A 106 14.89 -15.08 22.44
N HIS A 107 15.35 -15.90 23.38
CA HIS A 107 16.72 -15.84 23.90
C HIS A 107 17.70 -16.22 22.77
N GLY A 108 18.60 -15.30 22.44
CA GLY A 108 19.73 -15.57 21.56
C GLY A 108 20.79 -16.40 22.27
N TYR A 109 21.17 -17.53 21.67
CA TYR A 109 22.45 -18.18 21.98
C TYR A 109 23.54 -17.51 21.15
N GLY A 110 24.46 -16.81 21.81
CA GLY A 110 25.55 -16.11 21.13
C GLY A 110 26.54 -15.38 22.03
N ALA A 111 26.89 -15.92 23.20
CA ALA A 111 28.17 -15.78 23.91
C ALA A 111 28.06 -16.55 25.23
N ALA A 112 29.06 -17.33 25.62
CA ALA A 112 29.10 -17.93 26.94
C ALA A 112 29.13 -16.80 28.00
N PRO A 113 28.10 -16.66 28.86
CA PRO A 113 28.17 -15.72 29.96
C PRO A 113 28.98 -16.39 31.08
N SER A 114 30.19 -15.88 31.27
CA SER A 114 30.91 -15.98 32.53
C SER A 114 30.14 -15.18 33.60
N SER A 115 29.12 -15.78 34.20
CA SER A 115 28.53 -15.30 35.45
C SER A 115 27.70 -16.40 36.09
N ALA A 116 28.20 -16.97 37.18
CA ALA A 116 27.51 -18.02 37.94
C ALA A 116 26.33 -17.50 38.79
N ASP A 117 25.93 -16.23 38.64
CA ASP A 117 25.08 -15.52 39.61
C ASP A 117 23.83 -14.82 39.02
N ALA A 118 23.44 -15.09 37.76
CA ALA A 118 22.26 -14.45 37.19
C ALA A 118 20.96 -15.04 37.78
N VAL A 119 20.25 -14.26 38.59
CA VAL A 119 18.95 -14.63 39.17
C VAL A 119 17.93 -14.87 38.04
N PRO A 120 17.29 -16.05 37.93
CA PRO A 120 16.33 -16.35 36.88
C PRO A 120 15.12 -15.41 36.95
N SER A 121 14.64 -14.98 35.79
CA SER A 121 13.48 -14.08 35.70
C SER A 121 12.17 -14.86 35.86
N LEU A 122 11.16 -14.27 36.50
CA LEU A 122 9.83 -14.88 36.67
C LEU A 122 9.22 -15.38 35.35
N GLY A 123 9.42 -14.65 34.24
CA GLY A 123 8.92 -15.05 32.93
C GLY A 123 9.48 -16.39 32.46
N GLN A 124 10.77 -16.63 32.71
CA GLN A 124 11.42 -17.90 32.38
C GLN A 124 10.86 -19.05 33.23
N THR A 125 10.60 -18.81 34.52
CA THR A 125 9.97 -19.80 35.41
C THR A 125 8.55 -20.14 34.97
N ILE A 126 7.74 -19.15 34.57
CA ILE A 126 6.39 -19.35 34.04
C ILE A 126 6.44 -20.20 32.76
N ASP A 127 7.29 -19.81 31.80
CA ASP A 127 7.42 -20.53 30.53
C ASP A 127 7.93 -21.97 30.74
N ALA A 128 8.86 -22.17 31.67
CA ALA A 128 9.40 -23.49 32.00
C ALA A 128 8.33 -24.39 32.63
N LEU A 129 7.54 -23.88 33.58
CA LEU A 129 6.44 -24.64 34.21
C LEU A 129 5.38 -25.01 33.16
N ARG A 130 4.91 -24.05 32.35
CA ARG A 130 3.92 -24.30 31.29
C ARG A 130 4.38 -25.32 30.27
N ASN A 131 5.61 -25.17 29.77
CA ASN A 131 6.17 -26.09 28.77
C ASN A 131 6.32 -27.50 29.35
N ARG A 132 6.62 -27.62 30.66
CA ARG A 132 6.72 -28.91 31.33
C ARG A 132 5.37 -29.59 31.48
N LEU A 133 4.32 -28.86 31.87
CA LEU A 133 2.95 -29.39 31.93
C LEU A 133 2.48 -29.85 30.54
N ALA A 134 2.72 -29.04 29.50
CA ALA A 134 2.36 -29.38 28.12
C ALA A 134 3.11 -30.63 27.61
N ALA A 135 4.39 -30.77 27.96
CA ALA A 135 5.19 -31.95 27.61
C ALA A 135 4.70 -33.25 28.28
N GLN A 136 3.96 -33.15 29.39
CA GLN A 136 3.33 -34.29 30.08
C GLN A 136 1.92 -34.59 29.56
N GLY A 137 1.49 -33.97 28.46
CA GLY A 137 0.22 -34.25 27.79
C GLY A 137 -0.95 -33.37 28.25
N ILE A 138 -0.73 -32.37 29.11
CA ILE A 138 -1.76 -31.39 29.45
C ILE A 138 -2.00 -30.49 28.22
N PRO A 139 -3.26 -30.30 27.77
CA PRO A 139 -3.58 -29.37 26.68
C PRO A 139 -3.02 -27.97 26.95
N ALA A 140 -2.52 -27.27 25.92
CA ALA A 140 -1.81 -26.00 26.09
C ALA A 140 -2.60 -24.96 26.90
N ASP A 141 -3.90 -24.85 26.64
CA ASP A 141 -4.81 -23.92 27.31
C ASP A 141 -4.92 -24.23 28.81
N ARG A 142 -5.06 -25.53 29.15
CA ARG A 142 -5.11 -26.03 30.52
C ARG A 142 -3.75 -25.93 31.22
N ALA A 143 -2.65 -26.11 30.49
CA ALA A 143 -1.29 -25.97 31.01
C ALA A 143 -1.00 -24.51 31.40
N ASP A 144 -1.49 -23.54 30.63
CA ASP A 144 -1.39 -22.11 30.96
C ASP A 144 -2.20 -21.79 32.22
N GLU A 145 -3.46 -22.24 32.29
CA GLU A 145 -4.32 -22.10 33.48
C GLU A 145 -3.69 -22.71 34.75
N LEU A 146 -3.28 -23.98 34.69
CA LEU A 146 -2.63 -24.68 35.80
C LEU A 146 -1.31 -24.01 36.23
N THR A 147 -0.55 -23.45 35.29
CA THR A 147 0.69 -22.71 35.62
C THR A 147 0.37 -21.51 36.51
N TYR A 148 -0.61 -20.68 36.10
CA TYR A 148 -0.98 -19.50 36.86
C TYR A 148 -1.64 -19.85 38.19
N ASP A 149 -2.54 -20.83 38.23
CA ASP A 149 -3.22 -21.22 39.47
C ASP A 149 -2.26 -21.86 40.48
N THR A 150 -1.31 -22.68 40.01
CA THR A 150 -0.26 -23.26 40.86
C THR A 150 0.61 -22.18 41.48
N LEU A 151 1.12 -21.23 40.66
CA LEU A 151 1.94 -20.14 41.16
C LEU A 151 1.14 -19.22 42.10
N LYS A 152 -0.12 -18.94 41.77
CA LYS A 152 -1.02 -18.18 42.62
C LYS A 152 -1.17 -18.84 43.99
N LEU A 153 -1.43 -20.14 44.07
CA LEU A 153 -1.55 -20.87 45.34
C LEU A 153 -0.25 -20.87 46.15
N ILE A 154 0.89 -21.07 45.50
CA ILE A 154 2.20 -21.07 46.18
C ILE A 154 2.51 -19.70 46.81
N PHE A 155 2.10 -18.61 46.16
CA PHE A 155 2.38 -17.23 46.61
C PHE A 155 1.17 -16.55 47.27
N GLN A 156 0.13 -17.28 47.67
CA GLN A 156 -0.97 -16.71 48.45
C GLN A 156 -0.49 -16.27 49.85
N GLN A 157 -1.05 -15.16 50.33
CA GLN A 157 -0.57 -14.44 51.52
C GLN A 157 -0.88 -15.13 52.86
N ASP A 158 -1.69 -16.18 52.86
CA ASP A 158 -2.12 -16.91 54.05
C ASP A 158 -1.07 -17.93 54.56
N ARG A 159 0.02 -18.15 53.81
CA ARG A 159 1.11 -19.07 54.17
C ARG A 159 2.41 -18.31 54.44
N GLY A 160 3.12 -18.74 55.48
CA GLY A 160 4.41 -18.15 55.85
C GLY A 160 5.49 -18.43 54.79
N PRO A 161 6.35 -17.46 54.42
CA PRO A 161 7.44 -17.67 53.46
C PRO A 161 8.35 -18.86 53.79
N ALA A 162 8.59 -19.12 55.08
CA ALA A 162 9.39 -20.27 55.54
C ALA A 162 8.74 -21.64 55.20
N GLU A 163 7.41 -21.71 55.17
CA GLU A 163 6.68 -22.94 54.82
C GLU A 163 6.80 -23.23 53.32
N ILE A 164 6.65 -22.19 52.50
CA ILE A 164 6.83 -22.26 51.04
C ILE A 164 8.27 -22.66 50.70
N GLU A 165 9.25 -22.04 51.35
CA GLU A 165 10.66 -22.33 51.17
C GLU A 165 11.01 -23.78 51.55
N ALA A 166 10.46 -24.28 52.65
CA ALA A 166 10.63 -25.67 53.07
C ALA A 166 10.05 -26.67 52.05
N PHE A 167 8.89 -26.36 51.46
CA PHE A 167 8.25 -27.17 50.42
C PHE A 167 9.07 -27.19 49.12
N LEU A 168 9.45 -26.03 48.60
CA LEU A 168 10.21 -25.92 47.36
C LEU A 168 11.61 -26.53 47.50
N ARG A 169 12.27 -26.37 48.66
CA ARG A 169 13.57 -27.00 48.94
C ARG A 169 13.46 -28.52 48.96
N ALA A 170 12.38 -29.07 49.53
CA ALA A 170 12.13 -30.50 49.52
C ALA A 170 11.90 -31.03 48.09
N LEU A 171 11.16 -30.31 47.24
CA LEU A 171 11.00 -30.66 45.83
C LEU A 171 12.33 -30.56 45.06
N ALA A 172 13.07 -29.46 45.19
CA ALA A 172 14.35 -29.25 44.50
C ALA A 172 15.39 -30.33 44.83
N GLY A 173 15.43 -30.80 46.08
CA GLY A 173 16.32 -31.88 46.52
C GLY A 173 15.97 -33.27 45.95
N SER A 174 14.86 -33.39 45.21
CA SER A 174 14.37 -34.67 44.71
C SER A 174 14.98 -35.01 43.33
N PRO A 175 15.49 -36.24 43.13
CA PRO A 175 16.17 -36.62 41.89
C PRO A 175 15.26 -36.49 40.66
N PRO A 176 15.81 -36.16 39.46
CA PRO A 176 15.02 -35.98 38.26
C PRO A 176 14.29 -37.24 37.80
N SER A 177 13.05 -37.05 37.36
CA SER A 177 12.28 -38.00 36.57
C SER A 177 13.04 -38.18 35.25
N GLY A 178 13.63 -39.37 35.04
CA GLY A 178 14.28 -39.69 33.76
C GLY A 178 13.30 -39.53 32.60
N PRO A 179 13.77 -39.21 31.39
CA PRO A 179 12.91 -39.06 30.22
C PRO A 179 12.07 -40.34 30.03
N PRO A 180 10.77 -40.22 29.67
CA PRO A 180 9.92 -41.39 29.46
C PRO A 180 10.56 -42.29 28.41
N ALA A 181 10.86 -43.54 28.80
CA ALA A 181 11.45 -44.53 27.92
C ALA A 181 10.42 -44.88 26.83
N GLY A 182 10.51 -44.21 25.67
CA GLY A 182 9.64 -44.49 24.51
C GLY A 182 9.35 -43.32 23.57
N SER A 183 9.58 -42.06 23.96
CA SER A 183 9.22 -40.90 23.13
C SER A 183 10.36 -40.41 22.23
N ALA A 184 10.90 -41.28 21.37
CA ALA A 184 11.71 -40.82 20.25
C ALA A 184 10.75 -40.22 19.20
N LEU A 185 10.46 -38.92 19.34
CA LEU A 185 9.73 -38.17 18.31
C LEU A 185 10.47 -38.38 16.97
N PRO A 186 9.75 -38.75 15.88
CA PRO A 186 10.35 -38.87 14.57
C PRO A 186 11.10 -37.58 14.27
N SER A 187 12.37 -37.71 13.86
CA SER A 187 13.24 -36.59 13.50
C SER A 187 12.45 -35.65 12.60
N ALA A 188 12.28 -34.39 13.04
CA ALA A 188 11.50 -33.41 12.32
C ALA A 188 11.92 -33.43 10.84
N PRO A 189 10.98 -33.58 9.88
CA PRO A 189 11.29 -33.66 8.46
C PRO A 189 12.26 -32.52 8.13
N GLY A 190 13.41 -32.89 7.56
CA GLY A 190 14.59 -32.03 7.48
C GLY A 190 14.24 -30.61 7.06
N GLU A 191 14.79 -29.62 7.76
CA GLU A 191 14.54 -28.19 7.57
C GLU A 191 14.51 -27.81 6.08
N THR A 192 13.34 -27.89 5.47
CA THR A 192 13.14 -27.44 4.10
C THR A 192 13.43 -25.94 4.13
N SER A 193 14.44 -25.49 3.37
CA SER A 193 14.85 -24.09 3.38
C SER A 193 13.63 -23.22 3.10
N GLY A 194 13.11 -22.55 4.12
CA GLY A 194 11.85 -21.83 4.08
C GLY A 194 12.04 -20.52 3.34
N TRP A 195 12.21 -20.60 2.03
CA TRP A 195 12.32 -19.43 1.18
C TRP A 195 10.97 -18.70 1.07
N MET A 196 11.01 -17.37 1.05
CA MET A 196 9.81 -16.53 1.03
C MET A 196 10.07 -15.29 0.19
N LEU A 197 9.24 -15.02 -0.81
CA LEU A 197 9.31 -13.77 -1.57
C LEU A 197 9.02 -12.56 -0.68
N PRO A 198 9.58 -11.38 -1.01
CA PRO A 198 9.10 -10.13 -0.45
C PRO A 198 7.58 -10.01 -0.67
N PRO A 199 6.83 -9.49 0.33
CA PRO A 199 5.40 -9.31 0.27
C PRO A 199 5.09 -8.11 -0.63
N TRP A 200 5.27 -8.26 -1.93
CA TRP A 200 5.18 -7.16 -2.90
C TRP A 200 3.85 -6.42 -2.87
N LEU A 201 2.76 -7.10 -2.53
CA LEU A 201 1.46 -6.46 -2.31
C LEU A 201 1.50 -5.48 -1.15
N TRP A 202 2.15 -5.82 -0.03
CA TRP A 202 2.31 -4.90 1.09
C TRP A 202 3.21 -3.72 0.74
N LEU A 203 4.24 -3.95 -0.06
CA LEU A 203 5.14 -2.89 -0.51
C LEU A 203 4.45 -1.93 -1.48
N TYR A 204 3.61 -2.46 -2.37
CA TYR A 204 2.73 -1.65 -3.19
C TYR A 204 1.79 -0.82 -2.31
N PHE A 205 1.13 -1.45 -1.34
CA PHE A 205 0.19 -0.76 -0.45
C PHE A 205 0.85 0.32 0.41
N LEU A 206 1.96 0.01 1.07
CA LEU A 206 2.59 0.90 2.05
C LEU A 206 3.64 1.84 1.44
N GLY A 207 4.36 1.40 0.40
CA GLY A 207 5.46 2.16 -0.19
C GLY A 207 5.07 2.95 -1.44
N VAL A 208 4.08 2.51 -2.21
CA VAL A 208 3.63 3.23 -3.42
C VAL A 208 2.33 3.96 -3.16
N LEU A 209 1.33 3.22 -2.67
CA LEU A 209 -0.02 3.73 -2.55
C LEU A 209 -0.20 4.66 -1.34
N ALA A 210 0.21 4.26 -0.14
CA ALA A 210 0.01 5.10 1.06
C ALA A 210 0.64 6.50 0.96
N PRO A 211 1.87 6.68 0.42
CA PRO A 211 2.45 8.01 0.23
C PRO A 211 1.75 8.84 -0.85
N SER A 212 1.04 8.19 -1.78
CA SER A 212 0.25 8.87 -2.82
C SER A 212 -1.13 9.34 -2.35
N VAL A 213 -1.56 9.01 -1.11
CA VAL A 213 -2.86 9.43 -0.60
C VAL A 213 -3.01 10.95 -0.58
N PRO A 214 -2.06 11.75 -0.04
CA PRO A 214 -2.24 13.21 0.03
C PRO A 214 -2.38 13.83 -1.36
N SER A 215 -1.50 13.47 -2.31
CA SER A 215 -1.57 13.97 -3.68
C SER A 215 -2.83 13.51 -4.41
N ALA A 216 -3.31 12.29 -4.16
CA ALA A 216 -4.59 11.82 -4.70
C ALA A 216 -5.79 12.59 -4.13
N VAL A 217 -5.72 13.06 -2.88
CA VAL A 217 -6.76 13.90 -2.27
C VAL A 217 -6.71 15.32 -2.81
N GLU A 218 -5.52 15.90 -2.97
CA GLU A 218 -5.33 17.22 -3.60
C GLU A 218 -5.83 17.20 -5.05
N GLY A 219 -5.36 16.23 -5.85
CA GLY A 219 -5.84 16.04 -7.23
C GLY A 219 -7.35 15.82 -7.29
N PHE A 220 -7.93 15.08 -6.33
CA PHE A 220 -9.38 14.95 -6.23
C PHE A 220 -10.09 16.30 -6.01
N GLN A 221 -9.56 17.17 -5.16
CA GLN A 221 -10.13 18.49 -4.92
C GLN A 221 -10.06 19.37 -6.17
N ASP A 222 -8.92 19.33 -6.85
CA ASP A 222 -8.68 20.07 -8.10
C ASP A 222 -9.60 19.58 -9.22
N ASP A 223 -9.74 18.26 -9.39
CA ASP A 223 -10.62 17.66 -10.40
C ASP A 223 -12.09 17.95 -10.12
N VAL A 224 -12.53 17.91 -8.86
CA VAL A 224 -13.91 18.27 -8.48
C VAL A 224 -14.19 19.75 -8.74
N ALA A 225 -13.25 20.64 -8.43
CA ALA A 225 -13.36 22.06 -8.71
C ALA A 225 -13.36 22.34 -10.22
N GLY A 226 -12.48 21.67 -10.98
CA GLY A 226 -12.42 21.72 -12.43
C GLY A 226 -13.70 21.21 -13.08
N MET A 227 -14.22 20.09 -12.61
CA MET A 227 -15.49 19.52 -13.07
C MET A 227 -16.66 20.47 -12.78
N ALA A 228 -16.72 21.07 -11.59
CA ALA A 228 -17.77 22.05 -11.26
C ALA A 228 -17.73 23.27 -12.18
N THR A 229 -16.52 23.77 -12.48
CA THR A 229 -16.28 24.87 -13.41
C THR A 229 -16.70 24.50 -14.83
N LEU A 230 -16.29 23.32 -15.31
CA LEU A 230 -16.60 22.81 -16.64
C LEU A 230 -18.10 22.53 -16.82
N VAL A 231 -18.76 21.96 -15.81
CA VAL A 231 -20.22 21.75 -15.79
C VAL A 231 -20.94 23.10 -15.82
N GLY A 232 -20.48 24.10 -15.07
CA GLY A 232 -21.01 25.46 -15.13
C GLY A 232 -20.90 26.08 -16.53
N TYR A 233 -19.76 25.89 -17.19
CA TYR A 233 -19.51 26.41 -18.54
C TYR A 233 -20.33 25.69 -19.63
N LEU A 234 -20.45 24.36 -19.54
CA LEU A 234 -21.19 23.54 -20.51
C LEU A 234 -22.72 23.63 -20.33
N ALA A 235 -23.19 23.87 -19.10
CA ALA A 235 -24.60 24.16 -18.84
C ALA A 235 -25.07 25.44 -19.55
N ALA A 236 -24.15 26.35 -19.88
CA ALA A 236 -24.46 27.59 -20.58
C ALA A 236 -24.56 27.44 -22.11
N ASN A 237 -23.91 26.44 -22.76
CA ASN A 237 -23.65 26.53 -24.21
C ASN A 237 -23.70 25.26 -25.10
N VAL A 238 -24.12 24.06 -24.65
CA VAL A 238 -24.67 22.90 -25.46
C VAL A 238 -24.37 21.51 -24.84
N GLN A 239 -25.35 20.60 -25.01
CA GLN A 239 -25.44 19.14 -24.86
C GLN A 239 -25.00 18.47 -23.54
N ARG A 240 -26.02 18.09 -22.74
CA ARG A 240 -25.98 17.17 -21.59
C ARG A 240 -25.15 15.89 -21.79
N ALA A 241 -24.99 15.45 -23.04
CA ALA A 241 -24.21 14.26 -23.38
C ALA A 241 -22.70 14.45 -23.19
N GLY A 242 -22.15 15.61 -23.58
CA GLY A 242 -20.72 15.91 -23.41
C GLY A 242 -20.33 16.07 -21.94
N THR A 243 -21.19 16.75 -21.16
CA THR A 243 -21.05 16.84 -19.70
C THR A 243 -21.11 15.47 -19.03
N ALA A 244 -22.08 14.63 -19.39
CA ALA A 244 -22.16 13.28 -18.83
C ALA A 244 -20.93 12.42 -19.13
N ILE A 245 -20.35 12.55 -20.33
CA ILE A 245 -19.12 11.82 -20.73
C ILE A 245 -17.91 12.31 -19.94
N LEU A 246 -17.71 13.63 -19.83
CA LEU A 246 -16.58 14.20 -19.08
C LEU A 246 -16.72 13.93 -17.58
N THR A 247 -17.94 13.98 -17.05
CA THR A 247 -18.22 13.55 -15.67
C THR A 247 -17.92 12.08 -15.45
N ALA A 248 -18.32 11.21 -16.36
CA ALA A 248 -17.98 9.79 -16.28
C ALA A 248 -16.46 9.54 -16.38
N ALA A 249 -15.74 10.30 -17.20
CA ALA A 249 -14.29 10.22 -17.34
C ALA A 249 -13.56 10.71 -16.08
N GLY A 250 -13.94 11.84 -15.49
CA GLY A 250 -13.34 12.29 -14.21
C GLY A 250 -13.67 11.33 -13.06
N LEU A 251 -14.87 10.72 -13.04
CA LEU A 251 -15.19 9.66 -12.08
C LEU A 251 -14.29 8.42 -12.23
N LEU A 252 -13.84 8.10 -13.45
CA LEU A 252 -12.88 7.02 -13.69
C LEU A 252 -11.49 7.35 -13.11
N GLU A 253 -11.07 8.62 -13.19
CA GLU A 253 -9.79 9.09 -12.64
C GLU A 253 -9.72 8.96 -11.12
N PHE A 254 -10.87 8.97 -10.43
CA PHE A 254 -10.96 8.72 -8.98
C PHE A 254 -10.90 7.25 -8.56
N LEU A 255 -11.02 6.31 -9.50
CA LEU A 255 -11.05 4.88 -9.17
C LEU A 255 -9.76 4.37 -8.49
N PRO A 256 -8.53 4.76 -8.86
CA PRO A 256 -7.32 4.37 -8.14
C PRO A 256 -7.33 4.81 -6.67
N ALA A 257 -7.82 6.02 -6.38
CA ALA A 257 -7.95 6.52 -5.01
C ALA A 257 -9.01 5.73 -4.22
N LEU A 258 -10.13 5.38 -4.86
CA LEU A 258 -11.13 4.50 -4.25
C LEU A 258 -10.60 3.08 -4.02
N LEU A 259 -9.80 2.53 -4.94
CA LEU A 259 -9.13 1.24 -4.75
C LEU A 259 -8.19 1.28 -3.54
N LEU A 260 -7.44 2.37 -3.40
CA LEU A 260 -6.57 2.60 -2.26
C LEU A 260 -7.36 2.66 -0.96
N LEU A 261 -8.38 3.51 -0.90
CA LEU A 261 -9.21 3.69 0.28
C LEU A 261 -9.90 2.38 0.67
N THR A 262 -10.51 1.68 -0.28
CA THR A 262 -11.20 0.41 -0.01
C THR A 262 -10.22 -0.68 0.41
N GLY A 263 -9.03 -0.73 -0.16
CA GLY A 263 -7.94 -1.60 0.27
C GLY A 263 -7.49 -1.31 1.70
N ILE A 264 -7.22 -0.04 2.03
CA ILE A 264 -6.85 0.41 3.38
C ILE A 264 -7.94 0.03 4.38
N LEU A 265 -9.21 0.33 4.10
CA LEU A 265 -10.33 -0.04 4.96
C LEU A 265 -10.42 -1.57 5.13
N GLY A 266 -10.20 -2.32 4.06
CA GLY A 266 -10.20 -3.79 4.10
C GLY A 266 -9.09 -4.39 4.96
N VAL A 267 -7.95 -3.71 5.06
CA VAL A 267 -6.81 -4.07 5.91
C VAL A 267 -7.03 -3.62 7.35
N LEU A 268 -7.52 -2.38 7.57
CA LEU A 268 -7.75 -1.79 8.89
C LEU A 268 -8.87 -2.48 9.69
N PHE A 269 -9.85 -3.05 9.01
CA PHE A 269 -11.03 -3.66 9.62
C PHE A 269 -11.16 -5.17 9.29
N PRO A 270 -10.18 -6.01 9.68
CA PRO A 270 -10.17 -7.43 9.33
C PRO A 270 -11.33 -8.20 9.98
N GLY A 271 -11.74 -7.83 11.20
CA GLY A 271 -12.85 -8.48 11.91
C GLY A 271 -14.22 -8.28 11.25
N PRO A 272 -14.67 -7.04 10.98
CA PRO A 272 -15.87 -6.79 10.20
C PRO A 272 -15.86 -7.48 8.84
N ARG A 273 -14.73 -7.45 8.13
CA ARG A 273 -14.56 -8.14 6.86
C ARG A 273 -14.70 -9.66 7.01
N GLY A 274 -14.08 -10.27 8.02
CA GLY A 274 -14.20 -11.69 8.31
C GLY A 274 -15.64 -12.12 8.58
N ARG A 275 -16.36 -11.37 9.42
CA ARG A 275 -17.80 -11.60 9.67
C ARG A 275 -18.65 -11.44 8.41
N TRP A 276 -18.32 -10.49 7.55
CA TRP A 276 -18.99 -10.35 6.26
C TRP A 276 -18.69 -11.54 5.34
N ALA A 277 -17.44 -12.01 5.27
CA ALA A 277 -17.04 -13.18 4.52
C ALA A 277 -17.83 -14.42 4.97
N GLU A 278 -17.91 -14.65 6.28
CA GLU A 278 -18.63 -15.78 6.87
C GLU A 278 -20.12 -15.74 6.54
N ARG A 279 -20.77 -14.58 6.68
CA ARG A 279 -22.18 -14.42 6.31
C ARG A 279 -22.40 -14.59 4.80
N ARG A 280 -21.60 -13.92 3.98
CA ARG A 280 -21.75 -13.88 2.51
C ARG A 280 -21.52 -15.24 1.85
N HIS A 281 -20.65 -16.06 2.44
CA HIS A 281 -20.27 -17.39 1.96
C HIS A 281 -20.84 -18.54 2.80
N ARG A 282 -21.67 -18.23 3.82
CA ARG A 282 -22.28 -19.20 4.75
C ARG A 282 -21.25 -20.14 5.38
N LEU A 283 -20.15 -19.57 5.85
CA LEU A 283 -19.03 -20.34 6.41
C LEU A 283 -19.36 -20.71 7.86
N GLN A 284 -19.42 -22.00 8.16
CA GLN A 284 -19.75 -22.53 9.49
C GLN A 284 -18.62 -23.43 10.03
N PRO A 285 -18.48 -23.57 11.36
CA PRO A 285 -17.74 -24.71 11.91
C PRO A 285 -18.40 -26.01 11.42
N SER A 286 -17.61 -27.06 11.27
CA SER A 286 -18.10 -28.36 10.86
C SER A 286 -17.49 -29.43 11.76
N ASP A 287 -18.35 -30.33 12.25
CA ASP A 287 -17.96 -31.50 13.03
C ASP A 287 -17.62 -32.70 12.13
N ASP A 288 -17.57 -32.50 10.81
CA ASP A 288 -17.17 -33.54 9.86
C ASP A 288 -15.72 -33.99 10.18
N PRO A 289 -15.49 -35.31 10.39
CA PRO A 289 -14.16 -35.83 10.73
C PRO A 289 -13.10 -35.47 9.67
N VAL A 290 -13.48 -35.36 8.40
CA VAL A 290 -12.58 -34.96 7.31
C VAL A 290 -12.11 -33.52 7.51
N ILE A 291 -13.00 -32.61 7.93
CA ILE A 291 -12.64 -31.23 8.25
C ILE A 291 -11.77 -31.18 9.51
N GLY A 292 -12.01 -32.06 10.49
CA GLY A 292 -11.12 -32.27 11.64
C GLY A 292 -9.69 -32.64 11.21
N GLU A 293 -9.55 -33.60 10.30
CA GLU A 293 -8.25 -34.00 9.74
C GLU A 293 -7.55 -32.87 8.98
N MET A 294 -8.28 -32.15 8.13
CA MET A 294 -7.74 -30.99 7.41
C MET A 294 -7.31 -29.89 8.38
N THR A 295 -8.08 -29.65 9.45
CA THR A 295 -7.77 -28.66 10.47
C THR A 295 -6.50 -29.03 11.21
N ALA A 296 -6.36 -30.29 11.63
CA ALA A 296 -5.14 -30.81 12.23
C ALA A 296 -3.95 -30.66 11.27
N TYR A 297 -4.13 -30.95 9.98
CA TYR A 297 -3.11 -30.75 8.96
C TYR A 297 -2.67 -29.28 8.85
N VAL A 298 -3.61 -28.35 8.73
CA VAL A 298 -3.33 -26.91 8.62
C VAL A 298 -2.64 -26.37 9.88
N ARG A 299 -3.08 -26.78 11.07
CA ARG A 299 -2.48 -26.35 12.35
C ARG A 299 -1.00 -26.73 12.50
N ARG A 300 -0.54 -27.81 11.84
CA ARG A 300 0.90 -28.14 11.79
C ARG A 300 1.73 -27.09 11.04
N HIS A 301 1.13 -26.36 10.10
CA HIS A 301 1.80 -25.35 9.30
C HIS A 301 1.38 -23.91 9.65
N ALA A 302 0.26 -23.72 10.34
CA ALA A 302 -0.25 -22.44 10.82
C ALA A 302 -1.10 -22.67 12.10
N PRO A 303 -0.49 -22.66 13.30
CA PRO A 303 -1.14 -23.10 14.54
C PRO A 303 -2.43 -22.33 14.89
N ALA A 304 -2.44 -21.02 14.62
CA ALA A 304 -3.59 -20.15 14.89
C ALA A 304 -4.70 -20.23 13.82
N ALA A 305 -4.49 -20.95 12.71
CA ALA A 305 -5.46 -21.01 11.62
C ALA A 305 -6.58 -22.01 11.91
N GLY A 306 -7.83 -21.57 11.73
CA GLY A 306 -9.02 -22.43 11.77
C GLY A 306 -9.61 -22.69 10.38
N LEU A 307 -10.36 -23.79 10.22
CA LEU A 307 -11.14 -24.06 9.02
C LEU A 307 -12.62 -23.73 9.22
N ARG A 308 -13.29 -23.30 8.14
CA ARG A 308 -14.75 -23.17 8.08
C ARG A 308 -15.26 -23.76 6.78
N LEU A 309 -16.32 -24.55 6.84
CA LEU A 309 -16.95 -25.15 5.67
C LEU A 309 -17.97 -24.18 5.07
N GLY A 310 -17.89 -23.94 3.75
CA GLY A 310 -18.88 -23.19 2.98
C GLY A 310 -19.68 -24.07 2.03
N GLU A 311 -20.73 -23.51 1.41
CA GLU A 311 -21.67 -24.26 0.56
C GLU A 311 -21.36 -24.22 -0.96
N ARG A 312 -20.37 -23.42 -1.40
CA ARG A 312 -20.14 -23.21 -2.84
C ARG A 312 -19.37 -24.36 -3.50
N ASP A 313 -19.81 -24.78 -4.68
CA ASP A 313 -19.10 -25.82 -5.48
C ASP A 313 -18.09 -25.27 -6.51
N ASP A 314 -17.93 -23.95 -6.63
CA ASP A 314 -17.04 -23.31 -7.62
C ASP A 314 -15.62 -23.00 -7.10
N ARG A 315 -15.30 -23.43 -5.87
CA ARG A 315 -14.03 -23.13 -5.19
C ARG A 315 -13.54 -24.34 -4.39
N LEU A 316 -12.24 -24.39 -4.11
CA LEU A 316 -11.62 -25.43 -3.28
C LEU A 316 -11.40 -24.93 -1.86
N ALA A 317 -10.55 -23.91 -1.72
CA ALA A 317 -10.35 -23.19 -0.48
C ALA A 317 -10.09 -21.70 -0.74
N ARG A 318 -10.22 -20.89 0.31
CA ARG A 318 -9.72 -19.51 0.32
C ARG A 318 -9.49 -19.02 1.73
N VAL A 319 -8.31 -18.47 2.01
CA VAL A 319 -8.02 -17.81 3.28
C VAL A 319 -8.75 -16.46 3.42
N TYR A 320 -9.12 -16.09 4.65
CA TYR A 320 -9.68 -14.79 4.99
C TYR A 320 -9.32 -14.33 6.42
N PRO A 321 -9.23 -13.00 6.65
CA PRO A 321 -8.90 -12.47 7.96
C PRO A 321 -10.13 -12.49 8.88
N VAL A 322 -9.91 -12.77 10.16
CA VAL A 322 -10.88 -12.51 11.25
C VAL A 322 -10.33 -11.55 12.30
N GLY A 323 -9.02 -11.36 12.31
CA GLY A 323 -8.29 -10.31 13.02
C GLY A 323 -7.00 -9.99 12.26
N TRP A 324 -6.13 -9.19 12.86
CA TRP A 324 -4.83 -8.87 12.25
C TRP A 324 -3.88 -10.06 12.24
N ARG A 325 -3.94 -10.88 13.29
CA ARG A 325 -3.12 -12.09 13.45
C ARG A 325 -3.94 -13.38 13.40
N GLU A 326 -5.26 -13.23 13.35
CA GLU A 326 -6.19 -14.35 13.32
C GLU A 326 -6.77 -14.46 11.93
N ALA A 327 -6.68 -15.65 11.38
CA ALA A 327 -7.17 -15.92 10.04
C ALA A 327 -7.74 -17.33 9.97
N ARG A 328 -8.63 -17.52 9.01
CA ARG A 328 -9.33 -18.77 8.77
C ARG A 328 -9.21 -19.14 7.31
N VAL A 329 -9.31 -20.43 7.02
CA VAL A 329 -9.40 -20.93 5.64
C VAL A 329 -10.83 -21.43 5.42
N ALA A 330 -11.52 -20.80 4.48
CA ALA A 330 -12.79 -21.29 3.98
C ALA A 330 -12.51 -22.51 3.11
N VAL A 331 -13.06 -23.67 3.47
CA VAL A 331 -13.00 -24.92 2.71
C VAL A 331 -14.38 -25.15 2.09
N TYR A 332 -14.39 -25.69 0.88
CA TYR A 332 -15.61 -25.92 0.11
C TYR A 332 -15.75 -27.41 -0.27
N PRO A 333 -16.97 -27.91 -0.59
CA PRO A 333 -17.21 -29.32 -0.86
C PRO A 333 -16.28 -29.95 -1.92
N PRO A 334 -15.88 -29.26 -3.00
CA PRO A 334 -14.90 -29.79 -3.94
C PRO A 334 -13.56 -30.18 -3.32
N LEU A 335 -13.07 -29.44 -2.30
CA LEU A 335 -11.82 -29.78 -1.62
C LEU A 335 -11.99 -30.96 -0.67
N VAL A 336 -13.16 -31.10 -0.04
CA VAL A 336 -13.50 -32.29 0.76
C VAL A 336 -13.48 -33.54 -0.11
N ARG A 337 -14.11 -33.49 -1.30
CA ARG A 337 -14.05 -34.59 -2.27
C ARG A 337 -12.62 -34.86 -2.76
N LEU A 338 -11.84 -33.80 -3.00
CA LEU A 338 -10.44 -33.93 -3.40
C LEU A 338 -9.60 -34.59 -2.30
N TRP A 339 -9.83 -34.27 -1.02
CA TRP A 339 -9.10 -34.86 0.11
C TRP A 339 -9.33 -36.37 0.22
N SER A 340 -10.57 -36.82 -0.01
CA SER A 340 -10.89 -38.25 -0.02
C SER A 340 -10.29 -38.99 -1.22
N ARG A 341 -10.17 -38.33 -2.38
CA ARG A 341 -9.72 -38.95 -3.64
C ARG A 341 -8.20 -38.88 -3.87
N ASP A 342 -7.60 -37.74 -3.57
CA ASP A 342 -6.18 -37.42 -3.80
C ASP A 342 -5.71 -36.50 -2.66
N ARG A 343 -5.38 -37.12 -1.52
CA ARG A 343 -5.00 -36.42 -0.29
C ARG A 343 -3.82 -35.48 -0.51
N ASP A 344 -2.83 -35.87 -1.32
CA ASP A 344 -1.65 -35.06 -1.59
C ASP A 344 -2.00 -33.78 -2.35
N ALA A 345 -2.86 -33.88 -3.37
CA ALA A 345 -3.32 -32.70 -4.11
C ALA A 345 -4.13 -31.75 -3.21
N ALA A 346 -5.00 -32.30 -2.35
CA ALA A 346 -5.76 -31.49 -1.40
C ALA A 346 -4.85 -30.80 -0.36
N GLN A 347 -3.81 -31.49 0.10
CA GLN A 347 -2.78 -30.91 0.96
C GLN A 347 -2.03 -29.77 0.27
N ALA A 348 -1.68 -29.92 -1.02
CA ALA A 348 -1.04 -28.85 -1.78
C ALA A 348 -1.92 -27.59 -1.86
N VAL A 349 -3.25 -27.74 -2.03
CA VAL A 349 -4.20 -26.61 -1.99
C VAL A 349 -4.18 -25.94 -0.61
N LEU A 350 -4.27 -26.71 0.48
CA LEU A 350 -4.24 -26.14 1.84
C LEU A 350 -2.92 -25.45 2.15
N LEU A 351 -1.78 -26.00 1.70
CA LEU A 351 -0.47 -25.37 1.86
C LEU A 351 -0.36 -24.07 1.07
N HIS A 352 -0.95 -23.99 -0.12
CA HIS A 352 -1.04 -22.74 -0.88
C HIS A 352 -1.78 -21.66 -0.09
N GLU A 353 -2.94 -22.00 0.49
CA GLU A 353 -3.68 -21.08 1.36
C GLU A 353 -2.88 -20.70 2.63
N VAL A 354 -2.16 -21.65 3.23
CA VAL A 354 -1.26 -21.37 4.37
C VAL A 354 -0.12 -20.42 3.99
N ALA A 355 0.38 -20.46 2.76
CA ALA A 355 1.42 -19.54 2.33
C ALA A 355 0.93 -18.08 2.36
N HIS A 356 -0.27 -17.82 1.87
CA HIS A 356 -0.91 -16.49 1.94
C HIS A 356 -1.14 -16.02 3.39
N LEU A 357 -1.39 -16.95 4.32
CA LEU A 357 -1.44 -16.64 5.75
C LEU A 357 -0.07 -16.18 6.25
N ARG A 358 0.98 -16.97 5.99
CA ARG A 358 2.35 -16.69 6.42
C ARG A 358 2.91 -15.39 5.86
N GLN A 359 2.47 -14.98 4.67
CA GLN A 359 2.90 -13.74 4.02
C GLN A 359 2.08 -12.51 4.44
N GLY A 360 0.96 -12.71 5.15
CA GLY A 360 0.03 -11.63 5.46
C GLY A 360 -0.85 -11.20 4.28
N ASP A 361 -0.78 -11.90 3.15
CA ASP A 361 -1.53 -11.56 1.92
C ASP A 361 -3.04 -11.59 2.14
N HIS A 362 -3.51 -12.42 3.07
CA HIS A 362 -4.92 -12.56 3.39
C HIS A 362 -5.63 -11.25 3.78
N LEU A 363 -4.90 -10.33 4.41
CA LEU A 363 -5.40 -9.00 4.74
C LEU A 363 -5.61 -8.13 3.51
N ILE A 364 -4.86 -8.34 2.44
CA ILE A 364 -5.01 -7.57 1.20
C ILE A 364 -5.94 -8.30 0.21
N VAL A 365 -5.75 -9.60 -0.03
CA VAL A 365 -6.35 -10.34 -1.16
C VAL A 365 -7.21 -11.55 -0.77
N GLY A 366 -7.35 -11.81 0.53
CA GLY A 366 -8.17 -12.91 1.05
C GLY A 366 -9.63 -12.87 0.58
N LEU A 367 -10.43 -13.87 0.96
CA LEU A 367 -11.87 -13.88 0.70
C LEU A 367 -12.47 -12.54 1.13
N ALA A 368 -13.49 -12.09 0.40
CA ALA A 368 -14.15 -10.83 0.71
C ALA A 368 -13.23 -9.59 0.69
N SER A 369 -12.06 -9.66 0.03
CA SER A 369 -11.19 -8.51 -0.17
C SER A 369 -11.86 -7.47 -1.06
N PRO A 370 -12.04 -6.22 -0.59
CA PRO A 370 -12.52 -5.14 -1.42
C PRO A 370 -11.50 -4.81 -2.53
N PHE A 371 -10.20 -4.86 -2.24
CA PHE A 371 -9.14 -4.66 -3.22
C PHE A 371 -9.23 -5.66 -4.39
N ALA A 372 -9.32 -6.96 -4.10
CA ALA A 372 -9.40 -7.98 -5.15
C ALA A 372 -10.73 -7.92 -5.93
N TRP A 373 -11.82 -7.54 -5.27
CA TRP A 373 -13.10 -7.29 -5.94
C TRP A 373 -12.99 -6.09 -6.89
N PHE A 374 -12.37 -5.01 -6.43
CA PHE A 374 -12.21 -3.79 -7.20
C PHE A 374 -11.31 -4.01 -8.42
N VAL A 375 -10.13 -4.61 -8.27
CA VAL A 375 -9.23 -4.94 -9.40
C VAL A 375 -9.95 -5.73 -10.50
N ARG A 376 -10.84 -6.67 -10.14
CA ARG A 376 -11.63 -7.44 -11.12
C ARG A 376 -12.76 -6.63 -11.75
N THR A 377 -13.46 -5.84 -10.95
CA THR A 377 -14.62 -5.06 -11.41
C THR A 377 -14.17 -3.88 -12.26
N TRP A 378 -12.99 -3.33 -11.98
CA TRP A 378 -12.41 -2.20 -12.68
C TRP A 378 -12.21 -2.49 -14.17
N GLY A 379 -11.68 -3.65 -14.56
CA GLY A 379 -11.54 -3.97 -15.98
C GLY A 379 -12.87 -3.91 -16.76
N VAL A 380 -13.98 -4.30 -16.12
CA VAL A 380 -15.32 -4.22 -16.72
C VAL A 380 -15.85 -2.79 -16.70
N ALA A 381 -15.72 -2.10 -15.57
CA ALA A 381 -16.16 -0.71 -15.42
C ALA A 381 -15.43 0.19 -16.42
N LEU A 382 -14.12 -0.02 -16.63
CA LEU A 382 -13.33 0.68 -17.62
C LEU A 382 -13.81 0.39 -19.03
N ALA A 383 -13.95 -0.89 -19.41
CA ALA A 383 -14.40 -1.24 -20.74
C ALA A 383 -15.75 -0.57 -21.05
N ALA A 384 -16.66 -0.54 -20.08
CA ALA A 384 -17.93 0.16 -20.23
C ALA A 384 -17.73 1.69 -20.32
N LEU A 385 -17.05 2.30 -19.35
CA LEU A 385 -16.95 3.76 -19.21
C LEU A 385 -15.96 4.42 -20.17
N ALA A 386 -15.06 3.67 -20.80
CA ALA A 386 -14.17 4.17 -21.84
C ALA A 386 -14.72 3.88 -23.24
N LEU A 387 -15.11 2.64 -23.55
CA LEU A 387 -15.60 2.33 -24.90
C LEU A 387 -16.97 2.95 -25.17
N VAL A 388 -17.90 2.98 -24.22
CA VAL A 388 -19.25 3.50 -24.49
C VAL A 388 -19.19 4.98 -24.85
N PRO A 389 -18.50 5.87 -24.10
CA PRO A 389 -18.31 7.24 -24.53
C PRO A 389 -17.58 7.37 -25.85
N ALA A 390 -16.49 6.61 -26.09
CA ALA A 390 -15.77 6.71 -27.36
C ALA A 390 -16.68 6.34 -28.56
N VAL A 391 -17.46 5.26 -28.44
CA VAL A 391 -18.40 4.81 -29.49
C VAL A 391 -19.54 5.80 -29.69
N VAL A 392 -20.17 6.27 -28.61
CA VAL A 392 -21.24 7.29 -28.67
C VAL A 392 -20.71 8.57 -29.31
N TYR A 393 -19.50 8.97 -28.92
CA TYR A 393 -18.87 10.20 -29.39
C TYR A 393 -18.47 10.12 -30.87
N LEU A 394 -17.90 9.00 -31.32
CA LEU A 394 -17.63 8.72 -32.72
C LEU A 394 -18.92 8.66 -33.56
N ALA A 395 -20.01 8.14 -33.02
CA ALA A 395 -21.29 8.06 -33.70
C ALA A 395 -21.98 9.43 -33.88
N VAL A 396 -21.70 10.40 -33.01
CA VAL A 396 -22.34 11.74 -33.02
C VAL A 396 -21.63 12.74 -33.96
N GLY A 397 -20.36 12.51 -34.32
CA GLY A 397 -19.73 13.16 -35.49
C GLY A 397 -19.46 14.68 -35.40
N GLY A 398 -19.23 15.25 -34.21
CA GLY A 398 -18.95 16.69 -34.06
C GLY A 398 -17.57 17.14 -34.56
N THR A 399 -17.41 18.39 -35.00
CA THR A 399 -16.11 18.93 -35.45
C THR A 399 -15.18 19.35 -34.30
N GLY A 400 -15.68 19.44 -33.06
CA GLY A 400 -14.89 19.59 -31.84
C GLY A 400 -14.39 18.28 -31.24
N THR A 401 -14.27 17.21 -32.05
CA THR A 401 -14.11 15.83 -31.56
C THR A 401 -12.73 15.43 -31.07
N SER A 402 -11.67 16.09 -31.54
CA SER A 402 -10.32 15.61 -31.22
C SER A 402 -9.96 15.66 -29.72
N PRO A 403 -10.25 16.75 -28.96
CA PRO A 403 -9.79 16.86 -27.58
C PRO A 403 -10.49 15.86 -26.63
N VAL A 404 -11.81 15.73 -26.73
CA VAL A 404 -12.58 14.80 -25.88
C VAL A 404 -12.26 13.35 -26.23
N LEU A 405 -12.13 13.02 -27.52
CA LEU A 405 -11.71 11.68 -27.93
C LEU A 405 -10.31 11.35 -27.40
N ASN A 406 -9.38 12.31 -27.44
CA ASN A 406 -8.05 12.16 -26.88
C ASN A 406 -8.08 11.98 -25.36
N SER A 407 -8.90 12.73 -24.62
CA SER A 407 -9.08 12.51 -23.16
C SER A 407 -9.69 11.14 -22.85
N VAL A 408 -10.70 10.70 -23.60
CA VAL A 408 -11.31 9.36 -23.41
C VAL A 408 -10.29 8.26 -23.72
N LEU A 409 -9.52 8.41 -24.79
CA LEU A 409 -8.47 7.48 -25.15
C LEU A 409 -7.33 7.47 -24.12
N TYR A 410 -6.99 8.65 -23.58
CA TYR A 410 -6.03 8.79 -22.49
C TYR A 410 -6.45 7.97 -21.28
N VAL A 411 -7.68 8.17 -20.79
CA VAL A 411 -8.21 7.41 -19.65
C VAL A 411 -8.28 5.91 -19.98
N ALA A 412 -8.69 5.55 -21.21
CA ALA A 412 -8.79 4.16 -21.64
C ALA A 412 -7.44 3.42 -21.59
N VAL A 413 -6.33 4.10 -21.88
CA VAL A 413 -4.98 3.50 -21.88
C VAL A 413 -4.26 3.68 -20.54
N ALA A 414 -4.45 4.79 -19.84
CA ALA A 414 -3.83 5.05 -18.54
C ALA A 414 -4.23 3.98 -17.49
N VAL A 415 -5.47 3.49 -17.56
CA VAL A 415 -5.95 2.48 -16.60
C VAL A 415 -5.25 1.12 -16.71
N PRO A 416 -5.19 0.43 -17.86
CA PRO A 416 -4.46 -0.84 -17.94
C PRO A 416 -2.99 -0.67 -17.55
N ILE A 417 -2.38 0.49 -17.81
CA ILE A 417 -1.03 0.83 -17.33
C ILE A 417 -0.98 0.90 -15.80
N SER A 418 -1.96 1.58 -15.16
CA SER A 418 -2.05 1.68 -13.70
C SER A 418 -2.27 0.32 -13.02
N LEU A 419 -2.89 -0.64 -13.72
CA LEU A 419 -3.16 -1.99 -13.23
C LEU A 419 -1.94 -2.92 -13.27
N ILE A 420 -0.88 -2.58 -14.01
CA ILE A 420 0.30 -3.44 -14.17
C ILE A 420 0.90 -3.83 -12.81
N LEU A 421 1.12 -2.85 -11.93
CA LEU A 421 1.70 -3.09 -10.61
C LEU A 421 0.77 -3.93 -9.72
N PRO A 422 -0.49 -3.56 -9.42
CA PRO A 422 -1.33 -4.37 -8.56
C PRO A 422 -1.53 -5.80 -9.09
N VAL A 423 -1.69 -5.99 -10.40
CA VAL A 423 -1.79 -7.32 -11.03
C VAL A 423 -0.50 -8.11 -10.86
N ALA A 424 0.66 -7.50 -11.07
CA ALA A 424 1.95 -8.15 -10.82
C ALA A 424 2.09 -8.59 -9.36
N GLY A 425 1.61 -7.79 -8.40
CA GLY A 425 1.64 -8.11 -6.98
C GLY A 425 0.77 -9.30 -6.65
N LEU A 426 -0.44 -9.33 -7.21
CA LEU A 426 -1.36 -10.47 -7.11
C LEU A 426 -0.72 -11.74 -7.68
N TRP A 427 -0.08 -11.63 -8.84
CA TRP A 427 0.59 -12.76 -9.47
C TRP A 427 1.77 -13.26 -8.64
N VAL A 428 2.62 -12.37 -8.15
CA VAL A 428 3.78 -12.80 -7.36
C VAL A 428 3.36 -13.45 -6.04
N ALA A 429 2.29 -12.96 -5.40
CA ALA A 429 1.71 -13.60 -4.22
C ALA A 429 1.25 -15.04 -4.52
N GLU A 430 0.50 -15.25 -5.61
CA GLU A 430 0.03 -16.58 -6.03
C GLU A 430 1.19 -17.52 -6.40
N LEU A 431 2.20 -17.02 -7.14
CA LEU A 431 3.39 -17.81 -7.49
C LEU A 431 4.24 -18.14 -6.27
N SER A 432 4.30 -17.25 -5.28
CA SER A 432 4.96 -17.53 -4.01
C SER A 432 4.25 -18.61 -3.22
N ALA A 433 2.92 -18.56 -3.19
CA ALA A 433 2.09 -19.54 -2.51
C ALA A 433 2.20 -20.93 -3.14
N ASP A 434 2.18 -21.00 -4.48
CA ASP A 434 2.47 -22.21 -5.24
C ASP A 434 3.84 -22.79 -4.91
N ARG A 435 4.85 -21.94 -4.83
CA ARG A 435 6.22 -22.38 -4.53
C ARG A 435 6.36 -22.95 -3.13
N TYR A 436 5.67 -22.37 -2.14
CA TYR A 436 5.60 -22.93 -0.80
C TYR A 436 4.91 -24.29 -0.81
N ALA A 437 3.72 -24.40 -1.42
CA ALA A 437 2.99 -25.65 -1.54
C ALA A 437 3.82 -26.75 -2.22
N MET A 438 4.51 -26.42 -3.33
CA MET A 438 5.43 -27.31 -4.01
C MET A 438 6.58 -27.78 -3.11
N SER A 439 7.17 -26.87 -2.32
CA SER A 439 8.33 -27.22 -1.48
C SER A 439 8.00 -28.21 -0.37
N VAL A 440 6.72 -28.28 0.05
CA VAL A 440 6.25 -29.14 1.14
C VAL A 440 5.52 -30.39 0.62
N ALA A 441 4.56 -30.24 -0.30
CA ALA A 441 3.77 -31.35 -0.86
C ALA A 441 4.39 -31.98 -2.13
N GLY A 442 5.39 -31.33 -2.72
CA GLY A 442 6.02 -31.77 -3.96
C GLY A 442 5.34 -31.23 -5.23
N PRO A 443 6.08 -31.17 -6.36
CA PRO A 443 5.59 -30.60 -7.62
C PRO A 443 4.45 -31.41 -8.26
N ALA A 444 4.45 -32.74 -8.08
CA ALA A 444 3.41 -33.61 -8.64
C ALA A 444 2.05 -33.36 -7.96
N ALA A 445 2.03 -33.21 -6.63
CA ALA A 445 0.82 -32.91 -5.86
C ALA A 445 0.23 -31.56 -6.28
N LEU A 446 1.07 -30.53 -6.39
CA LEU A 446 0.63 -29.22 -6.86
C LEU A 446 0.13 -29.25 -8.32
N ALA A 447 0.80 -29.98 -9.21
CA ALA A 447 0.36 -30.10 -10.60
C ALA A 447 -1.03 -30.77 -10.71
N ARG A 448 -1.31 -31.79 -9.89
CA ARG A 448 -2.64 -32.42 -9.82
C ARG A 448 -3.68 -31.48 -9.21
N ALA A 449 -3.30 -30.70 -8.18
CA ALA A 449 -4.15 -29.67 -7.59
C ALA A 449 -4.51 -28.53 -8.58
N LEU A 450 -3.55 -28.13 -9.43
CA LEU A 450 -3.73 -27.15 -10.49
C LEU A 450 -4.41 -27.73 -11.76
N GLY A 451 -4.76 -29.02 -11.76
CA GLY A 451 -5.38 -29.74 -12.87
C GLY A 451 -6.69 -29.11 -13.37
N PRO A 452 -7.37 -29.73 -14.35
CA PRO A 452 -8.42 -29.10 -15.18
C PRO A 452 -9.73 -28.71 -14.46
N ALA A 453 -9.73 -28.58 -13.14
CA ALA A 453 -10.87 -28.27 -12.27
C ALA A 453 -11.50 -26.88 -12.48
N ARG A 454 -11.17 -26.15 -13.56
CA ARG A 454 -11.92 -24.93 -13.91
C ARG A 454 -13.03 -25.28 -14.91
N PRO A 455 -14.32 -25.16 -14.53
CA PRO A 455 -15.40 -25.25 -15.50
C PRO A 455 -15.19 -24.21 -16.61
N ALA A 456 -15.63 -24.55 -17.83
CA ALA A 456 -15.57 -23.66 -18.99
C ALA A 456 -16.48 -22.43 -18.77
N GLY A 457 -15.94 -21.40 -18.11
CA GLY A 457 -16.60 -20.12 -17.97
C GLY A 457 -16.55 -19.31 -19.27
N PRO A 458 -17.39 -18.27 -19.39
CA PRO A 458 -17.36 -17.34 -20.52
C PRO A 458 -15.96 -16.72 -20.69
N VAL A 459 -15.58 -16.39 -21.94
CA VAL A 459 -14.25 -15.86 -22.29
C VAL A 459 -13.88 -14.64 -21.45
N ILE A 460 -14.82 -13.72 -21.26
CA ILE A 460 -14.63 -12.50 -20.45
C ILE A 460 -14.30 -12.86 -19.00
N GLY A 461 -15.01 -13.83 -18.40
CA GLY A 461 -14.72 -14.30 -17.05
C GLY A 461 -13.32 -14.91 -16.91
N ARG A 462 -12.83 -15.58 -17.97
CA ARG A 462 -11.45 -16.09 -18.01
C ARG A 462 -10.42 -14.97 -18.07
N LEU A 463 -10.66 -13.94 -18.90
CA LEU A 463 -9.78 -12.77 -19.01
C LEU A 463 -9.73 -11.97 -17.71
N LEU A 464 -10.88 -11.70 -17.08
CA LEU A 464 -10.91 -11.04 -15.77
C LEU A 464 -10.25 -11.89 -14.67
N GLY A 465 -10.30 -13.22 -14.80
CA GLY A 465 -9.56 -14.13 -13.95
C GLY A 465 -8.04 -13.88 -13.98
N LEU A 466 -7.49 -13.52 -15.16
CA LEU A 466 -6.06 -13.23 -15.32
C LEU A 466 -5.61 -11.99 -14.53
N LEU A 467 -6.52 -11.06 -14.22
CA LEU A 467 -6.18 -9.90 -13.39
C LEU A 467 -5.88 -10.28 -11.93
N SER A 468 -6.35 -11.44 -11.47
CA SER A 468 -6.17 -11.88 -10.08
C SER A 468 -5.38 -13.17 -9.92
N HIS A 469 -5.21 -13.94 -10.99
CA HIS A 469 -4.47 -15.19 -10.95
C HIS A 469 -3.56 -15.30 -12.19
N PRO A 470 -2.30 -15.69 -12.02
CA PRO A 470 -1.39 -15.88 -13.15
C PRO A 470 -1.86 -17.05 -14.04
N PRO A 471 -1.52 -17.03 -15.35
CA PRO A 471 -1.82 -18.14 -16.25
C PRO A 471 -1.29 -19.48 -15.72
N LEU A 472 -2.04 -20.58 -15.90
CA LEU A 472 -1.65 -21.91 -15.41
C LEU A 472 -0.27 -22.36 -15.91
N ARG A 473 0.10 -21.99 -17.14
CA ARG A 473 1.44 -22.25 -17.69
C ARG A 473 2.54 -21.56 -16.88
N LEU A 474 2.29 -20.31 -16.47
CA LEU A 474 3.22 -19.54 -15.63
C LEU A 474 3.30 -20.13 -14.22
N ARG A 475 2.17 -20.50 -13.61
CA ARG A 475 2.14 -21.21 -12.32
C ARG A 475 2.93 -22.51 -12.35
N SER A 476 2.68 -23.33 -13.38
CA SER A 476 3.38 -24.60 -13.58
C SER A 476 4.87 -24.42 -13.84
N TRP A 477 5.27 -23.35 -14.55
CA TRP A 477 6.67 -23.02 -14.78
C TRP A 477 7.38 -22.54 -13.51
N ALA A 478 6.73 -21.65 -12.73
CA ALA A 478 7.25 -21.15 -11.46
C ALA A 478 7.38 -22.26 -10.40
N ALA A 479 6.49 -23.25 -10.47
CA ALA A 479 6.51 -24.48 -9.68
C ALA A 479 7.51 -25.53 -10.19
N ARG A 480 8.44 -25.20 -11.09
CA ARG A 480 9.59 -26.08 -11.37
C ARG A 480 10.76 -25.61 -10.52
N SER A 481 11.35 -26.53 -9.74
CA SER A 481 12.57 -26.24 -8.98
C SER A 481 13.75 -26.09 -9.93
N TRP A 482 14.22 -24.86 -10.16
CA TRP A 482 15.46 -24.60 -10.89
C TRP A 482 16.35 -23.56 -10.17
N PRO A 483 17.69 -23.60 -10.35
CA PRO A 483 18.65 -22.86 -9.52
C PRO A 483 18.45 -21.33 -9.48
N GLY A 484 17.81 -20.74 -10.49
CA GLY A 484 17.52 -19.30 -10.56
C GLY A 484 16.05 -18.92 -10.42
N GLY A 485 15.12 -19.87 -10.30
CA GLY A 485 13.67 -19.57 -10.28
C GLY A 485 13.26 -18.66 -9.13
N THR A 486 14.00 -18.76 -8.04
CA THR A 486 13.90 -17.92 -6.87
C THR A 486 14.16 -16.44 -7.18
N ALA A 487 15.27 -16.16 -7.87
CA ALA A 487 15.66 -14.81 -8.25
C ALA A 487 14.71 -14.27 -9.33
N ALA A 488 14.34 -15.10 -10.30
CA ALA A 488 13.37 -14.72 -11.33
C ALA A 488 12.03 -14.29 -10.71
N LEU A 489 11.50 -15.05 -9.75
CA LEU A 489 10.25 -14.71 -9.06
C LEU A 489 10.36 -13.44 -8.21
N ALA A 490 11.50 -13.22 -7.54
CA ALA A 490 11.73 -11.99 -6.78
C ALA A 490 11.93 -10.76 -7.71
N ALA A 491 12.47 -10.96 -8.91
CA ALA A 491 12.64 -9.90 -9.90
C ALA A 491 11.35 -9.55 -10.68
N LEU A 492 10.29 -10.38 -10.61
CA LEU A 492 9.03 -10.12 -11.32
C LEU A 492 8.41 -8.76 -10.97
N TRP A 493 8.45 -8.38 -9.70
CA TRP A 493 7.88 -7.11 -9.26
C TRP A 493 8.70 -5.89 -9.76
N PRO A 494 10.04 -5.83 -9.59
CA PRO A 494 10.86 -4.82 -10.26
C PRO A 494 10.67 -4.79 -11.79
N LEU A 495 10.55 -5.95 -12.43
CA LEU A 495 10.32 -6.02 -13.87
C LEU A 495 8.95 -5.43 -14.26
N ALA A 496 7.95 -5.53 -13.40
CA ALA A 496 6.65 -4.89 -13.65
C ALA A 496 6.74 -3.37 -13.71
N PHE A 497 7.69 -2.73 -13.01
CA PHE A 497 7.97 -1.30 -13.19
C PHE A 497 8.54 -0.99 -14.57
N VAL A 498 9.47 -1.82 -15.06
CA VAL A 498 10.02 -1.67 -16.42
C VAL A 498 8.91 -1.83 -17.46
N VAL A 499 8.06 -2.85 -17.31
CA VAL A 499 6.91 -3.06 -18.19
C VAL A 499 5.95 -1.86 -18.14
N ARG A 500 5.70 -1.30 -16.94
CA ARG A 500 4.87 -0.11 -16.79
C ARG A 500 5.49 1.11 -17.47
N LEU A 501 6.78 1.37 -17.28
CA LEU A 501 7.48 2.47 -17.94
C LEU A 501 7.42 2.34 -19.46
N ILE A 502 7.72 1.15 -20.00
CA ILE A 502 7.59 0.88 -21.44
C ILE A 502 6.17 1.15 -21.92
N ALA A 503 5.15 0.75 -21.16
CA ALA A 503 3.76 0.99 -21.53
C ALA A 503 3.39 2.48 -21.53
N ILE A 504 3.90 3.26 -20.56
CA ILE A 504 3.77 4.73 -20.53
C ILE A 504 4.43 5.34 -21.77
N THR A 505 5.69 4.97 -22.05
CA THR A 505 6.44 5.47 -23.22
C THR A 505 5.75 5.18 -24.55
N VAL A 506 5.27 3.94 -24.73
CA VAL A 506 4.53 3.56 -25.96
C VAL A 506 3.24 4.34 -26.07
N TYR A 507 2.54 4.55 -24.95
CA TYR A 507 1.31 5.31 -24.91
C TYR A 507 1.54 6.79 -25.28
N GLU A 508 2.51 7.46 -24.66
CA GLU A 508 2.83 8.87 -24.95
C GLU A 508 3.25 9.07 -26.41
N LEU A 509 4.02 8.14 -26.96
CA LEU A 509 4.40 8.16 -28.37
C LEU A 509 3.14 8.13 -29.26
N PHE A 510 2.22 7.22 -28.97
CA PHE A 510 0.97 7.10 -29.72
C PHE A 510 0.07 8.34 -29.55
N ALA A 511 -0.05 8.85 -28.33
CA ALA A 511 -0.83 10.05 -28.03
C ALA A 511 -0.32 11.28 -28.81
N ARG A 512 1.00 11.46 -28.89
CA ARG A 512 1.62 12.54 -29.68
C ARG A 512 1.38 12.38 -31.17
N MET A 513 1.51 11.17 -31.70
CA MET A 513 1.22 10.90 -33.12
C MET A 513 -0.25 11.19 -33.46
N LEU A 514 -1.19 10.86 -32.56
CA LEU A 514 -2.60 11.20 -32.72
C LEU A 514 -2.87 12.71 -32.64
N ASN A 515 -2.03 13.46 -31.91
CA ASN A 515 -2.07 14.92 -31.85
C ASN A 515 -1.35 15.59 -33.03
N GLY A 516 -0.92 14.83 -34.03
CA GLY A 516 -0.33 15.36 -35.26
C GLY A 516 1.20 15.53 -35.25
N SER A 517 1.88 15.20 -34.15
CA SER A 517 3.35 15.16 -34.14
C SER A 517 3.87 14.10 -35.11
N SER A 518 4.98 14.40 -35.79
CA SER A 518 5.69 13.38 -36.57
C SER A 518 6.24 12.28 -35.65
N PHE A 519 6.47 11.07 -36.16
CA PHE A 519 7.06 9.98 -35.37
C PHE A 519 8.41 10.40 -34.75
N THR A 520 9.28 11.07 -35.52
CA THR A 520 10.59 11.52 -35.07
C THR A 520 10.48 12.54 -33.93
N GLU A 521 9.59 13.53 -34.07
CA GLU A 521 9.33 14.53 -33.03
C GLU A 521 8.76 13.87 -31.77
N ALA A 522 7.79 12.97 -31.92
CA ALA A 522 7.20 12.25 -30.81
C ALA A 522 8.24 11.40 -30.06
N VAL A 523 9.11 10.68 -30.78
CA VAL A 523 10.24 9.94 -30.19
C VAL A 523 11.19 10.89 -29.47
N GLN A 524 11.56 12.01 -30.07
CA GLN A 524 12.51 12.96 -29.48
C GLN A 524 11.97 13.53 -28.16
N VAL A 525 10.70 13.92 -28.11
CA VAL A 525 10.14 14.49 -26.87
C VAL A 525 9.92 13.42 -25.81
N VAL A 526 9.39 12.24 -26.17
CA VAL A 526 9.24 11.13 -25.21
C VAL A 526 10.60 10.71 -24.65
N ALA A 527 11.60 10.53 -25.50
CA ALA A 527 12.97 10.20 -25.08
C ALA A 527 13.58 11.31 -24.21
N GLY A 528 13.27 12.58 -24.48
CA GLY A 528 13.68 13.73 -23.68
C GLY A 528 13.03 13.79 -22.30
N GLY A 529 11.80 13.27 -22.14
CA GLY A 529 11.08 13.19 -20.86
C GLY A 529 11.44 11.98 -19.99
N LEU A 530 11.97 10.90 -20.58
CA LEU A 530 12.34 9.68 -19.84
C LEU A 530 13.27 9.91 -18.63
N PRO A 531 14.30 10.79 -18.67
CA PRO A 531 15.14 11.04 -17.51
C PRO A 531 14.39 11.65 -16.32
N GLU A 532 13.42 12.52 -16.58
CA GLU A 532 12.58 13.12 -15.54
C GLU A 532 11.64 12.08 -14.93
N GLU A 533 11.00 11.25 -15.76
CA GLU A 533 10.18 10.12 -15.30
C GLU A 533 11.00 9.11 -14.49
N LEU A 534 12.22 8.78 -14.93
CA LEU A 534 13.11 7.91 -14.16
C LEU A 534 13.55 8.55 -12.85
N SER A 535 13.75 9.86 -12.83
CA SER A 535 14.05 10.63 -11.61
C SER A 535 12.89 10.57 -10.61
N SER A 536 11.65 10.70 -11.09
CA SER A 536 10.44 10.65 -10.25
C SER A 536 10.28 9.30 -9.52
N VAL A 537 10.63 8.19 -10.17
CA VAL A 537 10.56 6.84 -9.59
C VAL A 537 11.85 6.39 -8.89
N ARG A 538 12.92 7.19 -8.94
CA ARG A 538 14.25 6.78 -8.47
C ARG A 538 14.28 6.41 -6.99
N THR A 539 13.60 7.20 -6.15
CA THR A 539 13.51 6.94 -4.70
C THR A 539 12.90 5.57 -4.44
N LEU A 540 11.78 5.26 -5.11
CA LEU A 540 11.10 3.99 -4.99
C LEU A 540 11.97 2.81 -5.48
N LEU A 541 12.69 2.96 -6.59
CA LEU A 541 13.61 1.94 -7.08
C LEU A 541 14.76 1.70 -6.10
N ALA A 542 15.31 2.75 -5.49
CA ALA A 542 16.36 2.64 -4.49
C ALA A 542 15.85 1.92 -3.22
N GLU A 543 14.65 2.24 -2.76
CA GLU A 543 13.99 1.55 -1.64
C GLU A 543 13.75 0.08 -1.95
N MET A 544 13.30 -0.25 -3.16
CA MET A 544 13.13 -1.63 -3.60
C MET A 544 14.45 -2.42 -3.63
N ALA A 545 15.53 -1.80 -4.13
CA ALA A 545 16.86 -2.41 -4.12
C ALA A 545 17.34 -2.65 -2.69
N ALA A 546 17.24 -1.63 -1.82
CA ALA A 546 17.60 -1.72 -0.41
C ALA A 546 16.81 -2.81 0.30
N LEU A 547 15.50 -2.91 0.05
CA LEU A 547 14.66 -3.94 0.62
C LEU A 547 15.10 -5.34 0.17
N LEU A 548 15.34 -5.55 -1.13
CA LEU A 548 15.77 -6.85 -1.65
C LEU A 548 17.10 -7.28 -1.01
N LEU A 549 18.06 -6.37 -0.85
CA LEU A 549 19.33 -6.64 -0.19
C LEU A 549 19.15 -7.03 1.28
N ASN A 550 18.22 -6.38 1.99
CA ASN A 550 17.95 -6.62 3.41
C ASN A 550 16.89 -7.70 3.67
N TRP A 551 16.19 -8.18 2.65
CA TRP A 551 15.06 -9.09 2.80
C TRP A 551 15.39 -10.39 3.54
N PRO A 552 16.55 -11.05 3.35
CA PRO A 552 16.92 -12.22 4.14
C PRO A 552 16.94 -12.00 5.66
N LEU A 553 17.18 -10.76 6.10
CA LEU A 553 17.18 -10.34 7.51
C LEU A 553 15.77 -9.96 7.99
N ILE A 554 14.96 -9.37 7.10
CA ILE A 554 13.60 -8.91 7.40
C ILE A 554 12.59 -10.06 7.38
N ALA A 555 12.74 -11.02 6.47
CA ALA A 555 11.81 -12.13 6.27
C ALA A 555 11.52 -12.94 7.55
N PRO A 556 12.49 -13.25 8.43
CA PRO A 556 12.23 -13.84 9.73
C PRO A 556 11.33 -13.01 10.64
N LEU A 557 11.52 -11.69 10.67
CA LEU A 557 10.69 -10.77 11.47
C LEU A 557 9.30 -10.67 10.86
N TRP A 558 9.21 -10.57 9.53
CA TRP A 558 7.95 -10.56 8.81
C TRP A 558 7.13 -11.81 9.10
N LEU A 559 7.74 -13.00 9.03
CA LEU A 559 7.09 -14.25 9.38
C LEU A 559 6.55 -14.20 10.81
N ARG A 560 7.34 -13.77 11.79
CA ARG A 560 6.90 -13.69 13.20
C ARG A 560 5.69 -12.78 13.40
N ILE A 561 5.51 -11.75 12.58
CA ILE A 561 4.35 -10.85 12.67
C ILE A 561 3.05 -11.60 12.34
N TRP A 562 3.08 -12.46 11.32
CA TRP A 562 1.89 -13.10 10.73
C TRP A 562 1.69 -14.57 11.12
N ALA A 563 2.77 -15.30 11.36
CA ALA A 563 2.77 -16.70 11.75
C ALA A 563 3.86 -16.92 12.81
N PRO A 564 3.51 -17.37 14.04
CA PRO A 564 4.47 -17.56 15.12
C PRO A 564 5.31 -18.84 14.94
N LEU A 565 5.88 -19.02 13.75
CA LEU A 565 6.77 -20.12 13.41
C LEU A 565 8.22 -19.68 13.58
N ARG A 566 9.08 -20.63 13.95
CA ARG A 566 10.53 -20.41 13.92
C ARG A 566 10.95 -20.14 12.47
N ALA A 567 11.58 -18.99 12.25
CA ALA A 567 12.06 -18.61 10.94
C ALA A 567 13.28 -19.46 10.57
N SER A 568 13.24 -20.06 9.38
CA SER A 568 14.40 -20.69 8.76
C SER A 568 15.35 -19.62 8.20
N ARG A 569 16.67 -19.88 8.23
CA ARG A 569 17.64 -19.00 7.57
C ARG A 569 17.38 -18.96 6.05
N HIS A 570 17.28 -17.76 5.50
CA HIS A 570 17.10 -17.55 4.05
C HIS A 570 18.46 -17.44 3.34
N ARG A 571 18.53 -17.90 2.09
CA ARG A 571 19.70 -17.71 1.22
C ARG A 571 19.70 -16.28 0.66
N PHE A 572 20.84 -15.59 0.74
CA PHE A 572 20.98 -14.19 0.26
C PHE A 572 21.03 -14.06 -1.27
N ALA A 573 21.73 -14.97 -1.95
CA ALA A 573 22.05 -14.84 -3.37
C ALA A 573 20.86 -14.54 -4.31
N PRO A 574 19.68 -15.17 -4.17
CA PRO A 574 18.54 -14.89 -5.04
C PRO A 574 18.04 -13.45 -4.96
N TYR A 575 18.08 -12.84 -3.78
CA TYR A 575 17.61 -11.47 -3.58
C TYR A 575 18.64 -10.45 -4.03
N LEU A 576 19.94 -10.74 -3.85
CA LEU A 576 21.03 -9.94 -4.41
C LEU A 576 20.92 -9.85 -5.94
N LEU A 577 20.72 -10.99 -6.62
CA LEU A 577 20.51 -11.01 -8.07
C LEU A 577 19.26 -10.24 -8.49
N SER A 578 18.18 -10.33 -7.71
CA SER A 578 16.95 -9.59 -8.00
C SER A 578 17.12 -8.08 -7.79
N ALA A 579 17.95 -7.67 -6.83
CA ALA A 579 18.25 -6.25 -6.55
C ALA A 579 19.03 -5.58 -7.68
N LEU A 580 19.68 -6.35 -8.57
CA LEU A 580 20.35 -5.80 -9.74
C LEU A 580 19.36 -5.09 -10.69
N VAL A 581 18.12 -5.56 -10.81
CA VAL A 581 17.14 -4.92 -11.70
C VAL A 581 16.84 -3.48 -11.28
N PRO A 582 16.33 -3.19 -10.06
CA PRO A 582 16.12 -1.81 -9.63
C PRO A 582 17.45 -1.05 -9.47
N GLY A 583 18.53 -1.71 -9.05
CA GLY A 583 19.85 -1.08 -8.91
C GLY A 583 20.42 -0.56 -10.23
N LEU A 584 20.29 -1.33 -11.32
CA LEU A 584 20.70 -0.91 -12.66
C LEU A 584 19.84 0.24 -13.19
N LEU A 585 18.53 0.25 -12.91
CA LEU A 585 17.65 1.35 -13.30
C LEU A 585 18.02 2.65 -12.57
N VAL A 586 18.29 2.57 -11.27
CA VAL A 586 18.78 3.71 -10.48
C VAL A 586 20.11 4.21 -11.03
N ALA A 587 21.06 3.31 -11.29
CA ALA A 587 22.38 3.65 -11.83
C ALA A 587 22.30 4.25 -13.24
N GLY A 588 21.46 3.69 -14.12
CA GLY A 588 21.26 4.15 -15.48
C GLY A 588 20.71 5.58 -15.55
N GLY A 589 19.81 5.96 -14.64
CA GLY A 589 19.31 7.33 -14.53
C GLY A 589 20.38 8.38 -14.20
N PHE A 590 21.50 7.99 -13.58
CA PHE A 590 22.62 8.91 -13.35
C PHE A 590 23.48 9.16 -14.58
N ALA A 591 23.61 8.16 -15.47
CA ALA A 591 24.48 8.27 -16.64
C ALA A 591 23.92 9.25 -17.68
N THR A 592 22.60 9.47 -17.70
CA THR A 592 21.94 10.38 -18.64
C THR A 592 21.92 11.84 -18.16
N GLY A 593 22.06 12.10 -16.86
CA GLY A 593 22.00 13.46 -16.29
C GLY A 593 23.33 14.23 -16.31
N THR A 594 24.45 13.58 -16.61
CA THR A 594 25.79 14.20 -16.61
C THR A 594 26.43 14.30 -17.99
N ALA A 595 25.77 13.80 -19.04
CA ALA A 595 26.10 14.17 -20.41
C ALA A 595 25.75 15.65 -20.55
N GLY A 596 26.75 16.50 -20.29
CA GLY A 596 26.59 17.93 -20.14
C GLY A 596 25.89 18.57 -21.31
N GLU A 597 25.48 19.82 -21.09
CA GLU A 597 25.32 20.81 -22.15
C GLU A 597 26.54 20.74 -23.07
N VAL A 598 26.51 19.83 -24.05
CA VAL A 598 27.25 20.00 -25.28
C VAL A 598 26.54 21.18 -25.89
N SER A 599 27.03 22.37 -25.54
CA SER A 599 26.81 23.59 -26.28
C SER A 599 27.14 23.23 -27.72
N VAL A 600 26.10 22.87 -28.47
CA VAL A 600 26.18 22.73 -29.91
C VAL A 600 26.45 24.14 -30.35
N ALA A 601 27.75 24.47 -30.41
CA ALA A 601 28.24 25.68 -31.01
C ALA A 601 27.55 25.75 -32.37
N SER A 602 26.61 26.70 -32.46
CA SER A 602 25.95 27.10 -33.69
C SER A 602 27.06 27.33 -34.71
N SER A 603 27.30 26.31 -35.54
CA SER A 603 28.08 26.44 -36.75
C SER A 603 27.16 27.18 -37.69
N GLY A 604 27.23 28.51 -37.63
CA GLY A 604 26.54 29.38 -38.56
C GLY A 604 26.95 28.98 -39.98
N PRO A 605 26.00 28.76 -40.89
CA PRO A 605 26.36 28.68 -42.29
C PRO A 605 26.84 30.07 -42.72
N ALA A 606 28.07 30.09 -43.23
CA ALA A 606 28.68 31.25 -43.84
C ALA A 606 27.75 31.86 -44.90
N SER A 607 27.63 33.17 -44.82
CA SER A 607 27.20 34.08 -45.86
C SER A 607 27.60 33.59 -47.26
N SER A 608 26.61 33.38 -48.13
CA SER A 608 26.83 33.29 -49.57
C SER A 608 25.73 34.01 -50.32
N ALA A 609 26.18 35.09 -50.97
CA ALA A 609 25.74 35.59 -52.27
C ALA A 609 24.27 36.04 -52.44
N ALA A 610 24.15 37.36 -52.47
CA ALA A 610 23.07 38.11 -53.09
C ALA A 610 22.85 37.70 -54.57
N ALA A 611 21.57 37.69 -54.98
CA ALA A 611 21.16 37.78 -56.37
C ALA A 611 19.96 38.76 -56.48
N PRO A 612 19.86 39.54 -57.57
CA PRO A 612 19.05 40.76 -57.63
C PRO A 612 17.60 40.48 -58.05
N ALA A 613 16.68 41.28 -57.51
CA ALA A 613 15.30 41.35 -57.95
C ALA A 613 15.16 42.09 -59.30
N PRO A 614 14.29 41.67 -60.22
CA PRO A 614 13.97 42.41 -61.44
C PRO A 614 12.96 43.55 -61.16
N PRO A 615 12.98 44.64 -61.96
CA PRO A 615 12.07 45.77 -61.78
C PRO A 615 10.83 45.73 -62.70
N ALA A 616 9.81 46.48 -62.27
CA ALA A 616 8.67 47.04 -63.03
C ALA A 616 7.57 46.02 -63.45
N THR A 617 6.27 46.33 -63.55
CA THR A 617 5.54 47.60 -63.78
C THR A 617 4.04 47.32 -63.61
N GLY A 618 3.23 48.33 -63.27
CA GLY A 618 1.81 48.38 -63.67
C GLY A 618 0.82 48.83 -62.60
N PRO A 619 0.22 50.04 -62.72
CA PRO A 619 -0.87 50.50 -61.85
C PRO A 619 -2.21 50.03 -62.41
N ALA A 620 -3.07 49.47 -61.56
CA ALA A 620 -4.48 49.23 -61.88
C ALA A 620 -5.34 50.06 -60.92
N THR A 621 -5.85 51.15 -61.47
CA THR A 621 -6.90 52.01 -60.92
C THR A 621 -8.21 51.22 -60.84
N GLY A 622 -8.81 51.12 -59.65
CA GLY A 622 -10.12 50.53 -59.41
C GLY A 622 -10.80 51.23 -58.22
N PRO A 623 -12.11 51.44 -58.24
CA PRO A 623 -12.75 52.58 -57.59
C PRO A 623 -12.96 52.41 -56.09
N ALA A 624 -13.02 53.57 -55.43
CA ALA A 624 -13.37 53.77 -54.03
C ALA A 624 -14.58 52.92 -53.61
N THR A 625 -14.37 52.06 -52.62
CA THR A 625 -15.43 51.48 -51.80
C THR A 625 -15.43 52.28 -50.50
N ASP A 626 -16.59 52.81 -50.13
CA ASP A 626 -16.83 53.60 -48.93
C ASP A 626 -16.23 52.96 -47.67
N PRO A 627 -15.79 53.77 -46.67
CA PRO A 627 -15.29 53.23 -45.41
C PRO A 627 -16.43 52.48 -44.72
N ALA A 628 -16.29 51.15 -44.67
CA ALA A 628 -17.06 50.30 -43.78
C ALA A 628 -16.91 50.86 -42.36
N ALA A 629 -18.05 51.16 -41.73
CA ALA A 629 -18.14 51.62 -40.36
C ALA A 629 -17.29 50.73 -39.45
N ASP A 630 -16.54 51.38 -38.56
CA ASP A 630 -15.81 50.74 -37.48
C ASP A 630 -16.72 49.71 -36.78
N PRO A 631 -16.24 48.49 -36.49
CA PRO A 631 -16.98 47.60 -35.62
C PRO A 631 -17.18 48.31 -34.30
N VAL A 632 -18.43 48.67 -34.00
CA VAL A 632 -18.85 49.13 -32.69
C VAL A 632 -18.56 47.98 -31.72
N THR A 633 -17.42 48.07 -31.05
CA THR A 633 -17.10 47.28 -29.87
C THR A 633 -18.21 47.55 -28.86
N GLU A 634 -19.08 46.57 -28.63
CA GLU A 634 -20.05 46.65 -27.52
C GLU A 634 -19.27 46.96 -26.24
N PRO A 635 -19.56 48.07 -25.55
CA PRO A 635 -18.93 48.34 -24.27
C PRO A 635 -19.33 47.23 -23.30
N ALA A 636 -18.32 46.65 -22.63
CA ALA A 636 -18.47 45.65 -21.57
C ALA A 636 -19.19 46.26 -20.35
N THR A 637 -20.49 46.55 -20.49
CA THR A 637 -21.24 47.42 -19.58
C THR A 637 -21.95 46.66 -18.44
N GLU A 638 -21.53 45.44 -18.10
CA GLU A 638 -22.34 44.59 -17.21
C GLU A 638 -21.57 43.94 -16.04
N ARG A 639 -20.50 44.58 -15.52
CA ARG A 639 -19.79 44.10 -14.30
C ARG A 639 -19.42 45.16 -13.26
N THR A 640 -19.94 46.38 -13.36
CA THR A 640 -19.56 47.52 -12.50
C THR A 640 -20.26 47.57 -11.12
N GLY A 641 -21.09 46.58 -10.76
CA GLY A 641 -21.94 46.64 -9.56
C GLY A 641 -21.35 46.14 -8.24
N LEU A 642 -20.08 45.72 -8.20
CA LEU A 642 -19.48 45.01 -7.04
C LEU A 642 -18.04 45.47 -6.75
N VAL A 643 -17.74 46.75 -6.95
CA VAL A 643 -16.40 47.30 -6.67
C VAL A 643 -16.28 47.65 -5.19
N ASP A 644 -15.45 46.90 -4.47
CA ASP A 644 -15.07 47.20 -3.08
C ASP A 644 -13.99 48.30 -3.08
N ASP A 645 -14.38 49.50 -2.65
CA ASP A 645 -13.61 50.75 -2.69
C ASP A 645 -12.61 50.89 -1.52
N ARG A 646 -12.49 49.87 -0.67
CA ARG A 646 -11.53 49.90 0.45
C ARG A 646 -10.10 50.17 -0.07
N PRO A 647 -9.26 50.89 0.70
CA PRO A 647 -7.88 51.16 0.32
C PRO A 647 -7.09 49.88 -0.02
N TRP A 648 -6.24 49.95 -1.04
CA TRP A 648 -5.34 48.87 -1.42
C TRP A 648 -4.03 49.05 -0.66
N THR A 649 -3.71 48.14 0.27
CA THR A 649 -2.54 48.26 1.17
C THR A 649 -2.46 49.62 1.90
N GLY A 650 -3.62 50.19 2.24
CA GLY A 650 -3.72 51.51 2.90
C GLY A 650 -3.66 52.72 1.96
N GLN A 651 -3.53 52.53 0.64
CA GLN A 651 -3.61 53.60 -0.37
C GLN A 651 -5.04 53.72 -0.90
N ALA A 652 -5.57 54.93 -0.98
CA ALA A 652 -6.87 55.17 -1.59
C ALA A 652 -6.80 54.94 -3.11
N LEU A 653 -7.94 54.58 -3.70
CA LEU A 653 -8.09 54.60 -5.15
C LEU A 653 -8.25 56.06 -5.63
N PRO A 654 -7.88 56.40 -6.88
CA PRO A 654 -7.14 55.56 -7.83
C PRO A 654 -5.73 55.20 -7.33
N ALA A 655 -5.31 53.96 -7.57
CA ALA A 655 -4.01 53.44 -7.12
C ALA A 655 -3.14 53.04 -8.31
N ASP A 656 -1.88 53.49 -8.29
CA ASP A 656 -0.83 53.07 -9.22
C ASP A 656 -0.08 51.85 -8.64
N LEU A 657 -0.03 50.76 -9.40
CA LEU A 657 0.69 49.53 -9.10
C LEU A 657 1.95 49.45 -9.96
N ARG A 658 3.09 49.20 -9.33
CA ARG A 658 4.38 49.02 -10.01
C ARG A 658 5.02 47.71 -9.64
N ILE A 659 5.46 46.96 -10.65
CA ILE A 659 6.20 45.72 -10.42
C ILE A 659 7.61 46.07 -9.96
N THR A 660 7.98 45.64 -8.75
CA THR A 660 9.31 45.86 -8.16
C THR A 660 10.26 44.70 -8.41
N ALA A 661 9.74 43.47 -8.46
CA ALA A 661 10.50 42.26 -8.74
C ALA A 661 9.60 41.14 -9.26
N PHE A 662 10.13 40.29 -10.13
CA PHE A 662 9.51 39.02 -10.50
C PHE A 662 10.04 37.92 -9.57
N ALA A 663 9.15 37.24 -8.85
CA ALA A 663 9.48 36.04 -8.10
C ALA A 663 9.49 34.80 -9.02
N ARG A 664 8.62 34.80 -10.04
CA ARG A 664 8.51 33.76 -11.06
C ARG A 664 8.16 34.40 -12.41
N LEU A 665 8.72 33.88 -13.49
CA LEU A 665 8.46 34.34 -14.85
C LEU A 665 8.75 33.19 -15.81
N ASP A 666 7.73 32.48 -16.25
CA ASP A 666 7.85 31.30 -17.10
C ASP A 666 7.17 31.53 -18.45
N GLN A 667 7.89 31.24 -19.53
CA GLN A 667 7.36 31.32 -20.88
C GLN A 667 7.02 29.92 -21.37
N GLN A 668 5.79 29.73 -21.82
CA GLN A 668 5.34 28.51 -22.48
C GLN A 668 5.31 28.74 -23.99
N GLY A 669 6.25 28.12 -24.73
CA GLY A 669 6.34 28.21 -26.19
C GLY A 669 6.79 29.58 -26.74
N GLY A 670 6.97 29.66 -28.07
CA GLY A 670 7.30 30.90 -28.80
C GLY A 670 8.77 31.35 -28.75
N ASP A 671 9.02 32.59 -29.19
CA ASP A 671 10.36 33.21 -29.27
C ASP A 671 10.98 33.37 -27.87
N PRO A 672 12.14 32.77 -27.56
CA PRO A 672 12.81 32.91 -26.26
C PRO A 672 13.12 34.37 -25.88
N GLY A 673 13.26 35.26 -26.87
CA GLY A 673 13.47 36.69 -26.64
C GLY A 673 12.22 37.42 -26.10
N TRP A 674 11.03 36.83 -26.24
CA TRP A 674 9.78 37.44 -25.79
C TRP A 674 9.72 37.60 -24.28
N LYS A 675 10.12 36.59 -23.49
CA LYS A 675 10.17 36.67 -22.02
C LYS A 675 10.94 37.89 -21.52
N ALA A 676 12.12 38.17 -22.09
CA ALA A 676 12.94 39.31 -21.67
C ALA A 676 12.27 40.66 -22.03
N ARG A 677 11.68 40.78 -23.23
CA ARG A 677 10.96 41.98 -23.66
C ARG A 677 9.71 42.23 -22.81
N ALA A 678 8.92 41.18 -22.56
CA ALA A 678 7.73 41.24 -21.73
C ALA A 678 8.08 41.64 -20.28
N ALA A 679 9.13 41.04 -19.69
CA ALA A 679 9.60 41.42 -18.36
C ALA A 679 10.00 42.90 -18.27
N GLY A 680 10.74 43.40 -19.27
CA GLY A 680 11.15 44.80 -19.34
C GLY A 680 9.95 45.76 -19.38
N ARG A 681 8.92 45.43 -20.16
CA ARG A 681 7.71 46.25 -20.27
C ARG A 681 6.84 46.21 -19.03
N LEU A 682 6.58 45.01 -18.52
CA LEU A 682 5.81 44.82 -17.29
C LEU A 682 6.49 45.51 -16.10
N GLY A 683 7.81 45.43 -16.00
CA GLY A 683 8.60 46.07 -14.94
C GLY A 683 8.68 47.60 -15.06
N ALA A 684 8.67 48.14 -16.28
CA ALA A 684 8.68 49.60 -16.50
C ALA A 684 7.29 50.24 -16.48
N GLY A 685 6.23 49.45 -16.73
CA GLY A 685 4.88 49.96 -16.84
C GLY A 685 4.23 50.32 -15.51
N VAL A 686 3.20 51.16 -15.60
CA VAL A 686 2.35 51.54 -14.46
C VAL A 686 0.95 51.03 -14.72
N TRP A 687 0.42 50.27 -13.76
CA TRP A 687 -0.96 49.80 -13.76
C TRP A 687 -1.78 50.75 -12.91
N ARG A 688 -2.89 51.27 -13.40
CA ARG A 688 -3.78 52.15 -12.64
C ARG A 688 -5.14 51.50 -12.45
N ALA A 689 -5.50 51.28 -11.19
CA ALA A 689 -6.81 50.83 -10.78
C ALA A 689 -7.64 52.06 -10.37
N ASP A 690 -8.74 52.31 -11.07
CA ASP A 690 -9.67 53.41 -10.80
C ASP A 690 -10.85 52.94 -9.93
N GLU A 691 -11.49 53.86 -9.21
CA GLU A 691 -12.62 53.60 -8.29
C GLU A 691 -13.83 52.94 -8.97
N ASP A 692 -14.02 53.14 -10.27
CA ASP A 692 -15.15 52.61 -11.04
C ASP A 692 -14.91 51.17 -11.57
N GLY A 693 -13.84 50.52 -11.09
CA GLY A 693 -13.47 49.15 -11.48
C GLY A 693 -12.65 49.08 -12.76
N ARG A 694 -12.23 50.21 -13.34
CA ARG A 694 -11.36 50.21 -14.53
C ARG A 694 -9.92 49.92 -14.16
N LEU A 695 -9.25 49.14 -15.02
CA LEU A 695 -7.81 48.91 -14.96
C LEU A 695 -7.17 49.39 -16.27
N THR A 696 -6.13 50.23 -16.15
CA THR A 696 -5.35 50.68 -17.30
C THR A 696 -3.87 50.38 -17.11
N PHE A 697 -3.13 50.23 -18.21
CA PHE A 697 -1.68 50.02 -18.20
C PHE A 697 -1.01 51.05 -19.09
N SER A 698 0.03 51.70 -18.57
CA SER A 698 0.85 52.65 -19.32
C SER A 698 2.26 52.09 -19.46
N ASP A 699 2.67 51.80 -20.70
CA ASP A 699 4.04 51.37 -21.01
C ASP A 699 4.98 52.58 -21.03
N LEU A 700 5.88 52.67 -20.05
CA LEU A 700 6.87 53.76 -19.95
C LEU A 700 8.12 53.51 -20.81
N THR A 701 8.25 52.36 -21.48
CA THR A 701 9.39 52.07 -22.35
C THR A 701 9.32 52.81 -23.69
N GLY A 702 8.16 53.37 -24.04
CA GLY A 702 7.95 54.06 -25.32
C GLY A 702 7.83 53.14 -26.53
N GLY A 703 7.66 51.83 -26.33
CA GLY A 703 7.39 50.88 -27.41
C GLY A 703 6.03 51.12 -28.04
N SER A 704 5.97 51.22 -29.37
CA SER A 704 4.72 51.40 -30.13
C SER A 704 4.02 50.09 -30.49
N ASP A 705 4.62 48.96 -30.14
CA ASP A 705 4.14 47.62 -30.48
C ASP A 705 3.22 47.00 -29.42
N LEU A 706 2.95 47.70 -28.32
CA LEU A 706 1.83 47.40 -27.42
C LEU A 706 0.87 48.56 -27.36
N ARG A 707 -0.41 48.24 -27.52
CA ARG A 707 -1.53 49.15 -27.31
C ARG A 707 -2.38 48.55 -26.19
N PRO A 708 -2.12 48.94 -24.93
CA PRO A 708 -2.95 48.48 -23.83
C PRO A 708 -4.37 49.02 -24.02
N GLY A 709 -5.34 48.13 -23.96
CA GLY A 709 -6.75 48.49 -23.91
C GLY A 709 -7.17 48.85 -22.50
N GLN A 710 -8.48 49.02 -22.31
CA GLN A 710 -9.08 49.24 -21.00
C GLN A 710 -9.58 47.92 -20.43
N GLY A 711 -9.03 47.53 -19.29
CA GLY A 711 -9.39 46.34 -18.54
C GLY A 711 -10.35 46.64 -17.39
N GLY A 712 -10.58 45.63 -16.56
CA GLY A 712 -11.34 45.77 -15.33
C GLY A 712 -10.73 44.98 -14.17
N TRP A 713 -11.17 45.31 -12.97
CA TRP A 713 -10.80 44.62 -11.75
C TRP A 713 -12.00 44.42 -10.81
N LEU A 714 -11.95 43.38 -9.99
CA LEU A 714 -12.94 43.03 -8.99
C LEU A 714 -12.24 42.59 -7.70
N ARG A 715 -12.63 43.17 -6.56
CA ARG A 715 -12.05 42.84 -5.25
C ARG A 715 -13.01 42.00 -4.41
N ILE A 716 -12.50 40.92 -3.84
CA ILE A 716 -13.20 40.08 -2.85
C ILE A 716 -12.27 39.90 -1.64
N GLY A 717 -12.58 40.58 -0.53
CA GLY A 717 -11.73 40.54 0.65
C GLY A 717 -10.41 41.28 0.42
N ASP A 718 -9.29 40.56 0.46
CA ASP A 718 -7.94 41.10 0.17
C ASP A 718 -7.38 40.59 -1.16
N GLU A 719 -8.18 39.91 -1.96
CA GLU A 719 -7.81 39.43 -3.28
C GLU A 719 -8.51 40.27 -4.37
N VAL A 720 -7.74 40.72 -5.36
CA VAL A 720 -8.25 41.45 -6.53
C VAL A 720 -8.06 40.59 -7.77
N THR A 721 -9.13 40.21 -8.44
CA THR A 721 -9.09 39.58 -9.76
C THR A 721 -9.14 40.65 -10.86
N PHE A 722 -8.32 40.53 -11.90
CA PHE A 722 -8.29 41.51 -12.97
C PHE A 722 -8.12 40.89 -14.37
N TRP A 723 -8.47 41.67 -15.39
CA TRP A 723 -8.23 41.38 -16.79
C TRP A 723 -7.90 42.66 -17.55
N LEU A 724 -6.93 42.60 -18.46
CA LEU A 724 -6.47 43.73 -19.26
C LEU A 724 -6.25 43.27 -20.71
N PRO A 725 -7.08 43.70 -21.67
CA PRO A 725 -6.83 43.45 -23.08
C PRO A 725 -5.59 44.23 -23.55
N ILE A 726 -4.73 43.60 -24.32
CA ILE A 726 -3.55 44.20 -24.91
C ILE A 726 -3.49 43.85 -26.39
N GLU A 727 -3.44 44.86 -27.23
CA GLU A 727 -3.22 44.71 -28.65
C GLU A 727 -1.72 44.77 -28.95
N GLN A 728 -1.13 43.68 -29.45
CA GLN A 728 0.28 43.59 -29.80
C GLN A 728 0.47 43.74 -31.31
N VAL A 729 1.19 44.79 -31.72
CA VAL A 729 1.51 45.03 -33.13
C VAL A 729 2.76 44.23 -33.50
N THR A 730 2.59 43.23 -34.35
CA THR A 730 3.67 42.40 -34.89
C THR A 730 3.97 42.80 -36.34
N ALA A 731 5.08 42.31 -36.90
CA ALA A 731 5.40 42.51 -38.32
C ALA A 731 4.31 41.97 -39.26
N SER A 732 3.56 40.95 -38.82
CA SER A 732 2.47 40.30 -39.56
C SER A 732 1.08 40.92 -39.33
N GLY A 733 0.97 41.95 -38.50
CA GLY A 733 -0.31 42.57 -38.13
C GLY A 733 -0.53 42.62 -36.63
N SER A 734 -1.75 42.96 -36.23
CA SER A 734 -2.12 43.13 -34.84
C SER A 734 -2.66 41.83 -34.23
N VAL A 735 -2.20 41.47 -33.03
CA VAL A 735 -2.62 40.27 -32.28
C VAL A 735 -3.27 40.69 -30.97
N ALA A 736 -4.52 40.30 -30.76
CA ALA A 736 -5.22 40.52 -29.49
C ALA A 736 -4.71 39.54 -28.42
N THR A 737 -4.16 40.08 -27.35
CA THR A 737 -3.72 39.36 -26.15
C THR A 737 -4.46 39.87 -24.93
N GLU A 738 -4.37 39.15 -23.82
CA GLU A 738 -4.96 39.56 -22.55
C GLU A 738 -3.99 39.21 -21.41
N ILE A 739 -3.89 40.10 -20.44
CA ILE A 739 -3.27 39.82 -19.14
C ILE A 739 -4.39 39.68 -18.13
N ASN A 740 -4.50 38.51 -17.50
CA ASN A 740 -5.46 38.28 -16.43
C ASN A 740 -4.78 37.61 -15.24
N GLY A 741 -5.34 37.78 -14.05
CA GLY A 741 -4.71 37.29 -12.83
C GLY A 741 -5.35 37.76 -11.54
N THR A 742 -4.64 37.54 -10.45
CA THR A 742 -5.03 37.96 -9.10
C THR A 742 -3.92 38.77 -8.41
N ILE A 743 -4.32 39.67 -7.51
CA ILE A 743 -3.43 40.45 -6.64
C ILE A 743 -3.83 40.17 -5.19
N ASP A 744 -2.90 39.64 -4.40
CA ASP A 744 -3.04 39.46 -2.96
C ASP A 744 -2.52 40.71 -2.23
N LEU A 745 -3.43 41.43 -1.57
CA LEU A 745 -3.18 42.66 -0.81
C LEU A 745 -2.81 42.39 0.66
N ARG A 746 -2.80 41.14 1.14
CA ARG A 746 -2.47 40.80 2.55
C ARG A 746 -0.99 41.00 2.86
N GLY A 747 -0.13 40.86 1.85
CA GLY A 747 1.31 41.03 1.96
C GLY A 747 1.75 42.48 1.83
N SER A 748 2.87 42.82 2.48
CA SER A 748 3.66 44.01 2.17
C SER A 748 5.07 43.56 1.81
N PRO A 749 5.44 43.51 0.51
CA PRO A 749 4.69 43.99 -0.66
C PRO A 749 3.52 43.10 -1.08
N ALA A 750 2.55 43.68 -1.80
CA ALA A 750 1.47 42.94 -2.45
C ALA A 750 2.04 42.00 -3.53
N VAL A 751 1.32 40.91 -3.85
CA VAL A 751 1.78 39.90 -4.80
C VAL A 751 0.77 39.73 -5.92
N MET A 752 1.22 39.87 -7.17
CA MET A 752 0.45 39.63 -8.39
C MET A 752 0.80 38.26 -8.97
N ASN A 753 -0.20 37.43 -9.24
CA ASN A 753 -0.07 36.21 -10.02
C ASN A 753 -0.90 36.38 -11.30
N ALA A 754 -0.25 36.34 -12.46
CA ALA A 754 -0.93 36.64 -13.72
C ALA A 754 -0.38 35.82 -14.88
N SER A 755 -1.21 35.68 -15.91
CA SER A 755 -0.86 35.08 -17.19
C SER A 755 -1.10 36.09 -18.30
N TRP A 756 -0.14 36.20 -19.22
CA TRP A 756 -0.25 36.98 -20.44
C TRP A 756 -0.28 36.01 -21.63
N ALA A 757 -1.44 35.91 -22.28
CA ALA A 757 -1.64 34.98 -23.39
C ALA A 757 -2.48 35.62 -24.51
N ARG A 758 -2.50 35.00 -25.69
CA ARG A 758 -3.38 35.39 -26.78
C ARG A 758 -4.84 35.21 -26.36
N LYS A 759 -5.70 36.20 -26.67
CA LYS A 759 -7.13 36.06 -26.39
C LYS A 759 -7.68 34.97 -27.30
N PRO A 760 -8.26 33.88 -26.76
CA PRO A 760 -8.76 32.79 -27.58
C PRO A 760 -9.87 33.32 -28.49
N ASP A 761 -9.74 33.09 -29.78
CA ASP A 761 -10.75 33.39 -30.80
C ASP A 761 -11.89 32.35 -30.83
N GLY A 762 -11.87 31.42 -29.87
CA GLY A 762 -12.79 30.28 -29.78
C GLY A 762 -12.25 28.99 -30.41
N SER A 763 -11.07 29.02 -31.07
CA SER A 763 -10.46 27.81 -31.61
C SER A 763 -9.53 27.13 -30.60
N ALA A 764 -9.75 25.83 -30.36
CA ALA A 764 -8.93 25.04 -29.43
C ALA A 764 -7.47 24.85 -29.90
N ALA A 765 -7.21 25.00 -31.21
CA ALA A 765 -5.87 24.92 -31.78
C ALA A 765 -4.99 26.12 -31.41
N ASP A 766 -5.59 27.31 -31.27
CA ASP A 766 -4.85 28.53 -30.91
C ASP A 766 -4.41 28.55 -29.43
N LEU A 767 -5.08 27.79 -28.55
CA LEU A 767 -4.75 27.70 -27.13
C LEU A 767 -3.45 26.94 -26.83
N LEU A 768 -3.06 25.98 -27.68
CA LEU A 768 -1.86 25.16 -27.47
C LEU A 768 -0.62 25.68 -28.21
N ALA A 769 -0.80 26.54 -29.21
CA ALA A 769 0.29 27.04 -30.07
C ALA A 769 0.73 28.48 -29.73
N SER A 770 -0.07 29.23 -28.97
CA SER A 770 0.23 30.64 -28.70
C SER A 770 1.19 30.77 -27.51
N PRO A 771 2.24 31.60 -27.61
CA PRO A 771 3.11 31.86 -26.47
C PRO A 771 2.32 32.43 -25.29
N ALA A 772 2.52 31.85 -24.11
CA ALA A 772 1.95 32.32 -22.85
C ALA A 772 3.07 32.63 -21.86
N LEU A 773 2.87 33.67 -21.05
CA LEU A 773 3.81 34.10 -20.02
C LEU A 773 3.12 34.10 -18.67
N ASP A 774 3.49 33.15 -17.81
CA ASP A 774 3.00 33.07 -16.43
C ASP A 774 3.99 33.76 -15.50
N PHE A 775 3.52 34.67 -14.66
CA PHE A 775 4.40 35.41 -13.77
C PHE A 775 3.82 35.65 -12.38
N THR A 776 4.72 35.65 -11.41
CA THR A 776 4.47 36.10 -10.04
C THR A 776 5.35 37.32 -9.77
N ALA A 777 4.74 38.45 -9.45
CA ALA A 777 5.43 39.73 -9.24
C ALA A 777 5.10 40.35 -7.89
N ARG A 778 6.07 41.06 -7.30
CA ARG A 778 5.85 41.90 -6.11
C ARG A 778 5.49 43.31 -6.55
N LEU A 779 4.43 43.86 -5.97
CA LEU A 779 3.91 45.17 -6.30
C LEU A 779 4.25 46.19 -5.23
N ASP A 780 4.60 47.39 -5.67
CA ASP A 780 4.50 48.62 -4.89
C ASP A 780 3.20 49.31 -5.28
N VAL A 781 2.36 49.58 -4.29
CA VAL A 781 1.03 50.19 -4.45
C VAL A 781 1.11 51.61 -3.91
N ARG A 782 0.78 52.59 -4.75
CA ARG A 782 0.83 54.01 -4.40
C ARG A 782 -0.49 54.69 -4.75
N THR A 783 -0.88 55.70 -3.99
CA THR A 783 -1.95 56.60 -4.43
C THR A 783 -1.52 57.24 -5.76
N ALA A 784 -2.40 57.18 -6.77
CA ALA A 784 -2.12 57.78 -8.07
C ALA A 784 -2.04 59.31 -7.94
N PRO A 785 -1.14 59.97 -8.71
CA PRO A 785 -0.93 61.43 -8.66
C PRO A 785 -2.11 62.26 -9.16
#